data_AF-A0A2T5DBS1-F1
#
_entry.id   AF-A0A2T5DBS1-F1
#
_cell.length_a   1.000
_cell.length_b   1.000
_cell.length_c   1.000
_cell.angle_alpha   90.00
_cell.angle_beta   90.00
_cell.angle_gamma   90.00
#
_symmetry.space_group_name_H-M   'P 1'
#
loop_
_entity.id
_entity.type
_entity.pdbx_description
1 polymer ?
#
loop_
_entity_poly.entity_id
_entity_poly.type
_entity_poly.pdbx_seq_one_letter_code
_entity_poly.pdbx_strand_id
1 'polypeptide(L)'
;MKKQSKKERMEINDFKKRIDILAMSLSLKENDRFYDGIEMIFALYEKMIQNDQDAFFIDKERKAHIIESLKYSKQIFEIKKPMKIQELLLNLRSDDPTDFLIFPATFFVFEEELASHLCGLIFYRKNNHLLAIQVDKQRYFKQTVVSYTQIPLTKIEELSKILFINRDHIRHEFFDILKKIEAISAAFQSIPTIQMKEQMTGNCVILELEATLKLALYHCQRDIFSIDINEKVTPTWNLVHPNPTVEMRERFLKVVKGKNKKWNALFDYIFGYYLYRKGYDIETTIIHHHRQEKIWYKLIETVFKLDPYILAIQNGNGDLPILNEAKLIKRLDRAVESLSELYEEELKEVVDDKLVLMLKFDGCLRSIIKERLAFIKIPVAKKMNEHLLLRIDERFQENYAEIKRRTELRKKEWGLLSDKGWLVQFTEKWILRTSAYFLPSEIGETKQVYEFTRRMDMLALTLSLKSNKDYFVRPENYILLFSTYIKMIKNDKDGFFIDKKRQLSIIQSLERTIALYRFDQMEKLKIVLENLRNNDPTDFMLFPTSYSTLASNQAGHVCGLTVYKKDDQFLVMQVDKKKEIDAGAVSYVMVSATKVEGLSNILFSARDLLNFYPYETLIKIEALSHQFKKVPAIKLEPPTTNNYGVSGIETSLRLILFNCNDCLFELDDCSKITPTWNSKHKNATFEMQKRFLHAMKEHNREWNKNFDYVFGYCRFRNSIYAHAQQSGSSLNKVEWYRNIRSLYREDPYIKVILNRGGSIPPAVDEQITEKILKVAEAPGTLYQREISEVDLADLHRALLSIRHEISFITDRNTYTQIPIAKEIIDSSIDFLQEKTIEIQKEINHRNRIEKFDHSNQISKQWIPLPWHNTSRQAVHTLATSSEAVAICSSRENRFSSMLSQVKHQAKVTSKDLARKPAINELKRQ
;
A
#
# COMPACT_ATOMS: atom_id res chain seq x y z
N MET A 1 -41.65 -27.41 -18.92
CA MET A 1 -41.33 -26.10 -18.27
C MET A 1 -42.55 -25.19 -18.39
N LYS A 2 -43.21 -24.82 -17.29
CA LYS A 2 -44.30 -23.81 -17.32
C LYS A 2 -43.71 -22.45 -17.72
N LYS A 3 -44.29 -21.78 -18.72
CA LYS A 3 -43.91 -20.40 -19.08
C LYS A 3 -44.24 -19.49 -17.88
N GLN A 4 -43.21 -18.87 -17.29
CA GLN A 4 -43.39 -17.84 -16.26
C GLN A 4 -44.27 -16.70 -16.79
N SER A 5 -45.21 -16.24 -15.98
CA SER A 5 -46.10 -15.14 -16.32
C SER A 5 -45.33 -13.81 -16.42
N LYS A 6 -45.86 -12.84 -17.18
CA LYS A 6 -45.28 -11.49 -17.29
C LYS A 6 -45.14 -10.81 -15.92
N LYS A 7 -46.10 -11.05 -15.02
CA LYS A 7 -46.12 -10.52 -13.65
C LYS A 7 -44.97 -11.10 -12.79
N GLU A 8 -44.77 -12.42 -12.83
CA GLU A 8 -43.67 -13.07 -12.12
C GLU A 8 -42.30 -12.58 -12.61
N ARG A 9 -42.13 -12.38 -13.93
CA ARG A 9 -40.87 -11.83 -14.47
C ARG A 9 -40.58 -10.40 -13.99
N MET A 10 -41.60 -9.56 -13.90
CA MET A 10 -41.46 -8.19 -13.40
C MET A 10 -41.10 -8.16 -11.91
N GLU A 11 -41.75 -8.99 -11.10
CA GLU A 11 -41.46 -9.11 -9.66
C GLU A 11 -40.04 -9.61 -9.40
N ILE A 12 -39.55 -10.58 -10.19
CA ILE A 12 -38.18 -11.08 -10.11
C ILE A 12 -37.15 -10.00 -10.47
N ASN A 13 -37.44 -9.19 -11.49
CA ASN A 13 -36.54 -8.11 -11.90
C ASN A 13 -36.46 -7.01 -10.83
N ASP A 14 -37.61 -6.62 -10.26
CA ASP A 14 -37.67 -5.67 -9.13
C ASP A 14 -36.87 -6.17 -7.92
N PHE A 15 -36.96 -7.46 -7.58
CA PHE A 15 -36.17 -8.06 -6.51
C PHE A 15 -34.66 -7.95 -6.73
N LYS A 16 -34.16 -8.31 -7.92
CA LYS A 16 -32.73 -8.21 -8.24
C LYS A 16 -32.24 -6.77 -8.18
N LYS A 17 -33.00 -5.83 -8.75
CA LYS A 17 -32.72 -4.39 -8.69
C LYS A 17 -32.61 -3.89 -7.25
N ARG A 18 -33.51 -4.30 -6.35
CA ARG A 18 -33.47 -3.95 -4.92
C ARG A 18 -32.22 -4.49 -4.21
N ILE A 19 -31.80 -5.72 -4.51
CA ILE A 19 -30.56 -6.27 -3.94
C ILE A 19 -29.37 -5.42 -4.38
N ASP A 20 -29.27 -5.12 -5.68
CA ASP A 20 -28.16 -4.35 -6.22
C ASP A 20 -28.11 -2.94 -5.64
N ILE A 21 -29.26 -2.23 -5.59
CA ILE A 21 -29.36 -0.92 -4.92
C ILE A 21 -28.92 -1.03 -3.47
N LEU A 22 -29.44 -2.00 -2.71
CA LEU A 22 -29.10 -2.14 -1.29
C LEU A 22 -27.61 -2.42 -1.12
N ALA A 23 -27.04 -3.40 -1.82
CA ALA A 23 -25.63 -3.76 -1.71
C ALA A 23 -24.70 -2.60 -2.09
N MET A 24 -25.00 -1.89 -3.19
CA MET A 24 -24.23 -0.72 -3.61
C MET A 24 -24.38 0.44 -2.63
N SER A 25 -25.60 0.73 -2.14
CA SER A 25 -25.84 1.77 -1.13
C SER A 25 -25.04 1.48 0.14
N LEU A 26 -24.96 0.21 0.52
CA LEU A 26 -24.21 -0.24 1.66
C LEU A 26 -22.72 -0.40 1.35
N SER A 27 -22.18 -0.10 0.16
CA SER A 27 -20.78 -0.35 -0.26
C SER A 27 -20.31 -1.80 -0.05
N LEU A 28 -21.19 -2.78 -0.28
CA LEU A 28 -20.86 -4.21 -0.27
C LEU A 28 -20.58 -4.75 -1.68
N LYS A 29 -20.73 -3.89 -2.69
CA LYS A 29 -20.61 -4.22 -4.11
C LYS A 29 -20.22 -2.97 -4.91
N GLU A 30 -19.35 -3.14 -5.91
CA GLU A 30 -19.00 -2.15 -6.95
C GLU A 30 -20.03 -2.09 -8.10
N ASN A 31 -19.89 -1.11 -8.99
CA ASN A 31 -20.67 -1.03 -10.22
C ASN A 31 -20.12 -2.04 -11.25
N ASP A 32 -20.61 -3.28 -11.23
CA ASP A 32 -20.20 -4.28 -12.24
C ASP A 32 -20.62 -3.86 -13.68
N ARG A 33 -21.68 -3.04 -13.80
CA ARG A 33 -22.21 -2.40 -15.02
C ARG A 33 -22.91 -1.08 -14.64
N PHE A 34 -23.13 -0.18 -15.60
CA PHE A 34 -23.96 1.00 -15.36
C PHE A 34 -25.39 0.55 -14.97
N TYR A 35 -25.87 1.04 -13.81
CA TYR A 35 -27.15 0.60 -13.24
C TYR A 35 -28.32 1.29 -13.94
N ASP A 36 -29.20 0.51 -14.58
CA ASP A 36 -30.32 0.97 -15.41
C ASP A 36 -31.63 1.27 -14.64
N GLY A 37 -31.53 1.52 -13.32
CA GLY A 37 -32.69 1.65 -12.44
C GLY A 37 -32.68 2.89 -11.55
N ILE A 38 -32.05 3.99 -11.99
CA ILE A 38 -31.89 5.20 -11.17
C ILE A 38 -33.23 5.79 -10.73
N GLU A 39 -34.27 5.69 -11.56
CA GLU A 39 -35.64 6.08 -11.25
C GLU A 39 -36.18 5.37 -9.99
N MET A 40 -35.76 4.13 -9.76
CA MET A 40 -36.14 3.36 -8.59
C MET A 40 -35.50 3.91 -7.31
N ILE A 41 -34.29 4.47 -7.40
CA ILE A 41 -33.60 5.09 -6.26
C ILE A 41 -34.38 6.30 -5.78
N PHE A 42 -34.79 7.18 -6.70
CA PHE A 42 -35.64 8.33 -6.36
C PHE A 42 -36.97 7.90 -5.74
N ALA A 43 -37.61 6.85 -6.27
CA ALA A 43 -38.84 6.31 -5.67
C ALA A 43 -38.62 5.75 -4.25
N LEU A 44 -37.45 5.17 -3.95
CA LEU A 44 -37.11 4.71 -2.60
C LEU A 44 -36.85 5.89 -1.66
N TYR A 45 -36.12 6.91 -2.10
CA TYR A 45 -35.93 8.13 -1.32
C TYR A 45 -37.25 8.86 -1.05
N GLU A 46 -38.12 8.97 -2.05
CA GLU A 46 -39.47 9.54 -1.90
C GLU A 46 -40.24 8.83 -0.78
N LYS A 47 -40.27 7.49 -0.81
CA LYS A 47 -40.91 6.68 0.23
C LYS A 47 -40.24 6.81 1.59
N MET A 48 -38.92 6.94 1.62
CA MET A 48 -38.15 7.08 2.86
C MET A 48 -38.52 8.39 3.57
N ILE A 49 -38.59 9.49 2.82
CA ILE A 49 -39.05 10.78 3.34
C ILE A 49 -40.54 10.71 3.71
N GLN A 50 -41.40 10.11 2.87
CA GLN A 50 -42.83 9.91 3.18
C GLN A 50 -43.05 9.19 4.52
N ASN A 51 -42.27 8.15 4.79
CA ASN A 51 -42.37 7.36 6.02
C ASN A 51 -41.72 8.02 7.25
N ASP A 52 -41.04 9.16 7.09
CA ASP A 52 -40.35 9.88 8.17
C ASP A 52 -41.35 10.60 9.11
N GLN A 53 -41.67 10.01 10.26
CA GLN A 53 -42.70 10.55 11.18
C GLN A 53 -42.14 11.50 12.24
N ASP A 54 -40.87 11.31 12.60
CA ASP A 54 -40.12 12.00 13.63
C ASP A 54 -39.24 13.14 13.10
N ALA A 55 -39.43 13.52 11.82
CA ALA A 55 -38.69 14.61 11.17
C ALA A 55 -37.16 14.40 11.22
N PHE A 56 -36.70 13.15 10.99
CA PHE A 56 -35.29 12.83 10.99
C PHE A 56 -34.54 13.55 9.86
N PHE A 57 -35.13 13.63 8.65
CA PHE A 57 -34.45 14.20 7.48
C PHE A 57 -34.72 15.69 7.27
N ILE A 58 -35.93 16.14 7.58
CA ILE A 58 -36.40 17.52 7.40
C ILE A 58 -37.62 17.73 8.29
N ASP A 59 -37.90 18.97 8.69
CA ASP A 59 -39.11 19.28 9.45
C ASP A 59 -40.39 18.98 8.67
N LYS A 60 -41.49 18.86 9.44
CA LYS A 60 -42.80 18.47 8.92
C LYS A 60 -43.37 19.45 7.90
N GLU A 61 -43.05 20.74 8.02
CA GLU A 61 -43.58 21.79 7.13
C GLU A 61 -42.97 21.69 5.74
N ARG A 62 -41.67 21.44 5.65
CA ARG A 62 -40.94 21.33 4.38
C ARG A 62 -41.03 19.96 3.71
N LYS A 63 -41.43 18.92 4.46
CA LYS A 63 -41.50 17.52 3.99
C LYS A 63 -42.26 17.34 2.67
N ALA A 64 -43.41 17.98 2.49
CA ALA A 64 -44.22 17.84 1.29
C ALA A 64 -43.49 18.35 0.03
N HIS A 65 -42.76 19.46 0.15
CA HIS A 65 -41.98 20.04 -0.93
C HIS A 65 -40.78 19.16 -1.32
N ILE A 66 -40.09 18.57 -0.33
CA ILE A 66 -39.01 17.61 -0.61
C ILE A 66 -39.53 16.39 -1.41
N ILE A 67 -40.71 15.88 -1.05
CA ILE A 67 -41.34 14.77 -1.77
C ILE A 67 -41.66 15.18 -3.22
N GLU A 68 -42.11 16.40 -3.44
CA GLU A 68 -42.39 16.94 -4.77
C GLU A 68 -41.11 17.09 -5.62
N SER A 69 -40.04 17.63 -5.06
CA SER A 69 -38.70 17.71 -5.68
C SER A 69 -38.16 16.34 -6.11
N LEU A 70 -38.37 15.31 -5.29
CA LEU A 70 -38.02 13.93 -5.64
C LEU A 70 -38.90 13.36 -6.77
N LYS A 71 -40.19 13.74 -6.84
CA LYS A 71 -41.06 13.38 -7.96
C LYS A 71 -40.60 14.00 -9.26
N TYR A 72 -40.20 15.27 -9.26
CA TYR A 72 -39.61 15.93 -10.43
C TYR A 72 -38.36 15.21 -10.92
N SER A 73 -37.44 14.91 -10.00
CA SER A 73 -36.20 14.18 -10.28
C SER A 73 -36.48 12.80 -10.89
N LYS A 74 -37.53 12.10 -10.43
CA LYS A 74 -37.99 10.83 -11.00
C LYS A 74 -38.65 10.98 -12.38
N GLN A 75 -39.48 12.01 -12.58
CA GLN A 75 -40.26 12.20 -13.80
C GLN A 75 -39.39 12.44 -15.04
N ILE A 76 -38.18 12.96 -14.90
CA ILE A 76 -37.24 13.17 -16.01
C ILE A 76 -37.03 11.92 -16.87
N PHE A 77 -36.98 10.75 -16.23
CA PHE A 77 -36.75 9.47 -16.91
C PHE A 77 -37.95 9.01 -17.75
N GLU A 78 -39.14 9.58 -17.52
CA GLU A 78 -40.36 9.24 -18.25
C GLU A 78 -40.67 10.24 -19.38
N ILE A 79 -40.02 11.40 -19.37
CA ILE A 79 -40.25 12.49 -20.33
C ILE A 79 -39.79 12.08 -21.74
N LYS A 80 -40.64 12.26 -22.76
CA LYS A 80 -40.29 11.91 -24.15
C LYS A 80 -39.81 13.07 -25.02
N LYS A 81 -39.85 14.31 -24.52
CA LYS A 81 -39.48 15.52 -25.27
C LYS A 81 -38.71 16.50 -24.38
N PRO A 82 -37.62 17.14 -24.86
CA PRO A 82 -36.82 18.07 -24.06
C PRO A 82 -37.63 19.27 -23.55
N MET A 83 -38.62 19.74 -24.33
CA MET A 83 -39.53 20.82 -23.94
C MET A 83 -40.27 20.57 -22.61
N LYS A 84 -40.52 19.31 -22.22
CA LYS A 84 -41.12 19.02 -20.91
C LYS A 84 -40.13 19.12 -19.76
N ILE A 85 -38.83 18.89 -19.99
CA ILE A 85 -37.78 19.19 -19.01
C ILE A 85 -37.67 20.71 -18.83
N GLN A 86 -37.76 21.47 -19.93
CA GLN A 86 -37.78 22.93 -19.89
C GLN A 86 -38.95 23.47 -19.04
N GLU A 87 -40.18 23.01 -19.30
CA GLU A 87 -41.36 23.39 -18.50
C GLU A 87 -41.15 23.08 -17.02
N LEU A 88 -40.61 21.90 -16.69
CA LEU A 88 -40.35 21.50 -15.32
C LEU A 88 -39.35 22.46 -14.64
N LEU A 89 -38.21 22.75 -15.27
CA LEU A 89 -37.20 23.65 -14.72
C LEU A 89 -37.72 25.09 -14.53
N LEU A 90 -38.60 25.55 -15.42
CA LEU A 90 -39.23 26.88 -15.32
C LEU A 90 -40.27 26.96 -14.19
N ASN A 91 -40.88 25.83 -13.83
CA ASN A 91 -41.90 25.77 -12.79
C ASN A 91 -41.34 25.66 -11.37
N LEU A 92 -40.02 25.44 -11.21
CA LEU A 92 -39.37 25.50 -9.90
C LEU A 92 -39.58 26.90 -9.27
N ARG A 93 -40.00 26.93 -8.00
CA ARG A 93 -40.19 28.18 -7.25
C ARG A 93 -38.86 28.90 -7.06
N SER A 94 -38.89 30.22 -7.25
CA SER A 94 -37.71 31.06 -7.06
C SER A 94 -37.39 31.18 -5.58
N ASP A 95 -36.10 31.07 -5.24
CA ASP A 95 -35.55 31.33 -3.91
C ASP A 95 -36.08 30.38 -2.82
N ASP A 96 -36.62 29.22 -3.21
CA ASP A 96 -37.03 28.14 -2.32
C ASP A 96 -36.07 26.94 -2.45
N PRO A 97 -35.18 26.69 -1.46
CA PRO A 97 -34.25 25.57 -1.52
C PRO A 97 -34.92 24.20 -1.40
N THR A 98 -36.21 24.15 -1.02
CA THR A 98 -36.99 22.90 -0.96
C THR A 98 -37.56 22.47 -2.30
N ASP A 99 -37.53 23.35 -3.30
CA ASP A 99 -38.01 23.12 -4.66
C ASP A 99 -36.82 22.95 -5.63
N PHE A 100 -36.40 21.71 -5.80
CA PHE A 100 -35.19 21.38 -6.55
C PHE A 100 -35.38 20.16 -7.44
N LEU A 101 -34.45 19.99 -8.37
CA LEU A 101 -34.33 18.82 -9.22
C LEU A 101 -32.92 18.23 -9.08
N ILE A 102 -32.84 16.94 -8.73
CA ILE A 102 -31.58 16.19 -8.73
C ILE A 102 -31.46 15.45 -10.06
N PHE A 103 -30.32 15.61 -10.72
CA PHE A 103 -30.01 14.95 -11.98
C PHE A 103 -28.68 14.17 -11.88
N PRO A 104 -28.66 12.86 -12.19
CA PRO A 104 -27.42 12.09 -12.32
C PRO A 104 -26.71 12.44 -13.63
N ALA A 105 -25.60 13.18 -13.56
CA ALA A 105 -24.79 13.52 -14.71
C ALA A 105 -23.73 12.44 -14.95
N THR A 106 -23.76 11.79 -16.12
CA THR A 106 -22.82 10.73 -16.49
C THR A 106 -21.82 11.19 -17.54
N PHE A 107 -20.53 10.85 -17.35
CA PHE A 107 -19.44 11.22 -18.27
C PHE A 107 -18.23 10.28 -18.14
N PHE A 108 -17.30 10.34 -19.10
CA PHE A 108 -16.01 9.64 -19.05
C PHE A 108 -14.90 10.50 -18.47
N VAL A 109 -13.95 9.83 -17.80
CA VAL A 109 -12.83 10.44 -17.05
C VAL A 109 -11.46 10.16 -17.66
N PHE A 110 -11.31 9.16 -18.55
CA PHE A 110 -10.05 8.80 -19.24
C PHE A 110 -10.30 8.37 -20.69
N GLU A 111 -9.35 8.60 -21.61
CA GLU A 111 -9.56 8.42 -23.07
C GLU A 111 -9.39 6.95 -23.45
N GLU A 112 -8.53 6.23 -22.71
CA GLU A 112 -8.15 4.84 -22.96
C GLU A 112 -8.84 3.83 -22.02
N GLU A 113 -9.50 4.30 -20.95
CA GLU A 113 -10.25 3.46 -20.01
C GLU A 113 -11.74 3.80 -20.04
N LEU A 114 -12.60 2.79 -20.27
CA LEU A 114 -14.08 2.89 -20.21
C LEU A 114 -14.62 3.17 -18.79
N ALA A 115 -13.89 3.90 -17.95
CA ALA A 115 -14.31 4.29 -16.61
C ALA A 115 -15.34 5.41 -16.71
N SER A 116 -16.62 5.04 -16.71
CA SER A 116 -17.72 6.00 -16.57
C SER A 116 -17.84 6.46 -15.12
N HIS A 117 -18.00 7.76 -14.93
CA HIS A 117 -18.30 8.36 -13.62
C HIS A 117 -19.69 9.00 -13.64
N LEU A 118 -20.29 9.09 -12.46
CA LEU A 118 -21.54 9.78 -12.24
C LEU A 118 -21.30 10.82 -11.15
N CYS A 119 -21.60 12.08 -11.45
CA CYS A 119 -21.75 13.11 -10.42
C CYS A 119 -23.23 13.48 -10.28
N GLY A 120 -23.60 14.08 -9.16
CA GLY A 120 -24.95 14.63 -9.01
C GLY A 120 -25.00 16.12 -9.32
N LEU A 121 -26.07 16.55 -9.97
CA LEU A 121 -26.42 17.95 -10.16
C LEU A 121 -27.69 18.26 -9.38
N ILE A 122 -27.70 19.37 -8.65
CA ILE A 122 -28.90 19.95 -8.02
C ILE A 122 -29.23 21.22 -8.79
N PHE A 123 -30.44 21.28 -9.35
CA PHE A 123 -30.98 22.47 -9.98
C PHE A 123 -32.02 23.10 -9.05
N TYR A 124 -31.85 24.38 -8.74
CA TYR A 124 -32.87 25.17 -8.04
C TYR A 124 -32.88 26.60 -8.58
N ARG A 125 -34.04 27.25 -8.55
CA ARG A 125 -34.22 28.57 -9.15
C ARG A 125 -33.86 29.67 -8.14
N LYS A 126 -33.06 30.65 -8.56
CA LYS A 126 -32.68 31.81 -7.76
C LYS A 126 -32.77 33.08 -8.61
N ASN A 127 -33.73 33.94 -8.32
CA ASN A 127 -34.07 35.10 -9.15
C ASN A 127 -34.31 34.71 -10.64
N ASN A 128 -33.66 35.41 -11.57
CA ASN A 128 -33.72 35.18 -13.03
C ASN A 128 -32.70 34.15 -13.54
N HIS A 129 -32.19 33.29 -12.66
CA HIS A 129 -31.22 32.25 -13.01
C HIS A 129 -31.60 30.91 -12.40
N LEU A 130 -31.08 29.84 -13.01
CA LEU A 130 -31.07 28.50 -12.44
C LEU A 130 -29.67 28.23 -11.89
N LEU A 131 -29.57 27.83 -10.62
CA LEU A 131 -28.32 27.38 -10.05
C LEU A 131 -28.16 25.90 -10.29
N ALA A 132 -27.00 25.50 -10.83
CA ALA A 132 -26.59 24.12 -10.98
C ALA A 132 -25.46 23.83 -10.00
N ILE A 133 -25.75 23.11 -8.93
CA ILE A 133 -24.76 22.69 -7.93
C ILE A 133 -24.30 21.28 -8.28
N GLN A 134 -23.02 21.11 -8.55
CA GLN A 134 -22.37 19.82 -8.78
C GLN A 134 -21.87 19.23 -7.46
N VAL A 135 -22.09 17.93 -7.28
CA VAL A 135 -21.54 17.11 -6.20
C VAL A 135 -20.74 15.96 -6.80
N ASP A 136 -19.43 15.95 -6.57
CA ASP A 136 -18.50 14.94 -7.07
C ASP A 136 -17.45 14.60 -6.00
N LYS A 137 -17.64 13.51 -5.26
CA LYS A 137 -16.71 13.13 -4.18
C LYS A 137 -15.36 12.65 -4.68
N GLN A 138 -15.25 12.28 -5.97
CA GLN A 138 -13.99 11.91 -6.62
C GLN A 138 -13.23 13.11 -7.20
N ARG A 139 -13.87 14.28 -7.27
CA ARG A 139 -13.25 15.56 -7.67
C ARG A 139 -12.65 15.54 -9.08
N TYR A 140 -13.25 14.78 -10.01
CA TYR A 140 -12.71 14.68 -11.37
C TYR A 140 -12.85 15.99 -12.15
N PHE A 141 -13.95 16.72 -11.95
CA PHE A 141 -14.15 18.03 -12.56
C PHE A 141 -13.72 19.15 -11.61
N LYS A 142 -12.79 20.01 -12.08
CA LYS A 142 -12.24 21.19 -11.36
C LYS A 142 -11.60 20.90 -9.99
N GLN A 143 -11.34 19.63 -9.64
CA GLN A 143 -10.68 19.21 -8.39
C GLN A 143 -11.43 19.62 -7.10
N THR A 144 -12.75 19.79 -7.16
CA THR A 144 -13.58 20.21 -6.02
C THR A 144 -14.68 19.19 -5.74
N VAL A 145 -15.13 19.12 -4.47
CA VAL A 145 -16.21 18.21 -4.06
C VAL A 145 -17.58 18.80 -4.41
N VAL A 146 -17.75 20.09 -4.15
CA VAL A 146 -18.95 20.84 -4.47
C VAL A 146 -18.56 22.07 -5.26
N SER A 147 -19.21 22.28 -6.39
CA SER A 147 -19.10 23.48 -7.20
C SER A 147 -20.49 23.93 -7.64
N TYR A 148 -20.63 25.17 -8.09
CA TYR A 148 -21.90 25.65 -8.62
C TYR A 148 -21.68 26.60 -9.81
N THR A 149 -22.69 26.70 -10.67
CA THR A 149 -22.76 27.72 -11.72
C THR A 149 -24.15 28.32 -11.83
N GLN A 150 -24.26 29.50 -12.44
CA GLN A 150 -25.50 30.21 -12.71
C GLN A 150 -25.84 30.13 -14.20
N ILE A 151 -27.02 29.61 -14.52
CA ILE A 151 -27.53 29.46 -15.89
C ILE A 151 -28.64 30.49 -16.10
N PRO A 152 -28.50 31.45 -17.04
CA PRO A 152 -29.57 32.37 -17.37
C PRO A 152 -30.83 31.65 -17.86
N LEU A 153 -32.02 32.11 -17.45
CA LEU A 153 -33.27 31.49 -17.91
C LEU A 153 -33.46 31.57 -19.43
N THR A 154 -32.80 32.50 -20.13
CA THR A 154 -32.77 32.57 -21.60
C THR A 154 -32.09 31.35 -22.25
N LYS A 155 -31.31 30.57 -21.50
CA LYS A 155 -30.59 29.38 -21.94
C LYS A 155 -31.26 28.07 -21.53
N ILE A 156 -32.45 28.12 -20.94
CA ILE A 156 -33.14 26.93 -20.40
C ILE A 156 -33.52 25.90 -21.47
N GLU A 157 -33.81 26.35 -22.70
CA GLU A 157 -34.08 25.45 -23.82
C GLU A 157 -32.82 24.63 -24.17
N GLU A 158 -31.66 25.27 -24.24
CA GLU A 158 -30.37 24.62 -24.48
C GLU A 158 -30.05 23.62 -23.35
N LEU A 159 -30.22 24.02 -22.08
CA LEU A 159 -30.06 23.14 -20.92
C LEU A 159 -30.98 21.91 -21.01
N SER A 160 -32.26 22.10 -21.37
CA SER A 160 -33.21 21.00 -21.47
C SER A 160 -32.80 19.95 -22.50
N LYS A 161 -32.19 20.36 -23.62
CA LYS A 161 -31.64 19.46 -24.64
C LYS A 161 -30.41 18.72 -24.12
N ILE A 162 -29.51 19.41 -23.40
CA ILE A 162 -28.33 18.80 -22.77
C ILE A 162 -28.76 17.69 -21.80
N LEU A 163 -29.69 17.99 -20.89
CA LEU A 163 -30.19 17.03 -19.90
C LEU A 163 -30.93 15.85 -20.57
N PHE A 164 -31.74 16.13 -21.60
CA PHE A 164 -32.48 15.11 -22.33
C PHE A 164 -31.56 14.08 -22.99
N ILE A 165 -30.44 14.52 -23.57
CA ILE A 165 -29.46 13.63 -24.22
C ILE A 165 -28.68 12.84 -23.16
N ASN A 166 -28.26 13.47 -22.05
CA ASN A 166 -27.46 12.79 -21.03
C ASN A 166 -28.25 11.77 -20.21
N ARG A 167 -29.56 11.98 -20.04
CA ARG A 167 -30.47 11.06 -19.35
C ARG A 167 -30.39 9.63 -19.88
N ASP A 168 -30.26 9.46 -21.20
CA ASP A 168 -30.28 8.14 -21.83
C ASP A 168 -28.92 7.42 -21.72
N HIS A 169 -27.94 8.02 -21.03
CA HIS A 169 -26.64 7.45 -20.69
C HIS A 169 -25.87 6.89 -21.91
N ILE A 170 -26.05 7.56 -23.06
CA ILE A 170 -25.38 7.22 -24.33
C ILE A 170 -23.88 7.55 -24.19
N ARG A 171 -23.00 6.83 -24.88
CA ARG A 171 -21.54 7.09 -24.81
C ARG A 171 -21.24 8.55 -25.12
N HIS A 172 -20.85 9.30 -24.10
CA HIS A 172 -20.50 10.72 -24.20
C HIS A 172 -19.00 10.93 -24.36
N GLU A 173 -18.63 12.11 -24.84
CA GLU A 173 -17.25 12.57 -24.74
C GLU A 173 -16.87 12.92 -23.30
N PHE A 174 -15.59 13.23 -23.11
CA PHE A 174 -15.01 13.55 -21.82
C PHE A 174 -15.61 14.78 -21.15
N PHE A 175 -16.12 14.62 -19.92
CA PHE A 175 -16.84 15.66 -19.16
C PHE A 175 -17.96 16.35 -19.97
N ASP A 176 -18.52 15.68 -20.99
CA ASP A 176 -19.36 16.32 -22.02
C ASP A 176 -20.51 17.16 -21.44
N ILE A 177 -21.30 16.60 -20.53
CA ILE A 177 -22.40 17.32 -19.89
C ILE A 177 -21.92 18.56 -19.11
N LEU A 178 -20.81 18.47 -18.36
CA LEU A 178 -20.31 19.57 -17.55
C LEU A 178 -19.73 20.69 -18.44
N LYS A 179 -19.02 20.34 -19.51
CA LYS A 179 -18.54 21.31 -20.50
C LYS A 179 -19.69 22.01 -21.23
N LYS A 180 -20.73 21.26 -21.61
CA LYS A 180 -21.93 21.81 -22.25
C LYS A 180 -22.69 22.76 -21.32
N ILE A 181 -22.76 22.44 -20.02
CA ILE A 181 -23.34 23.35 -19.01
C ILE A 181 -22.46 24.59 -18.84
N GLU A 182 -21.13 24.45 -18.74
CA GLU A 182 -20.19 25.58 -18.64
C GLU A 182 -20.32 26.54 -19.83
N ALA A 183 -20.56 26.02 -21.05
CA ALA A 183 -20.74 26.84 -22.25
C ALA A 183 -22.00 27.72 -22.26
N ILE A 184 -23.02 27.37 -21.47
CA ILE A 184 -24.30 28.12 -21.40
C ILE A 184 -24.51 28.84 -20.07
N SER A 185 -23.48 28.88 -19.22
CA SER A 185 -23.57 29.37 -17.85
C SER A 185 -22.42 30.30 -17.50
N ALA A 186 -22.45 30.85 -16.29
CA ALA A 186 -21.27 31.48 -15.71
C ALA A 186 -20.14 30.44 -15.49
N ALA A 187 -18.93 30.91 -15.21
CA ALA A 187 -17.87 29.99 -14.81
C ALA A 187 -18.23 29.26 -13.50
N PHE A 188 -17.91 27.97 -13.42
CA PHE A 188 -18.10 27.20 -12.20
C PHE A 188 -17.28 27.77 -11.03
N GLN A 189 -17.91 27.89 -9.87
CA GLN A 189 -17.32 28.37 -8.63
C GLN A 189 -17.29 27.26 -7.59
N SER A 190 -16.16 27.11 -6.89
CA SER A 190 -16.00 26.13 -5.82
C SER A 190 -16.69 26.56 -4.53
N ILE A 191 -17.25 25.60 -3.78
CA ILE A 191 -17.69 25.79 -2.40
C ILE A 191 -16.73 25.04 -1.47
N PRO A 192 -15.56 25.62 -1.11
CA PRO A 192 -14.50 24.91 -0.39
C PRO A 192 -14.82 24.63 1.07
N THR A 193 -15.84 25.30 1.63
CA THR A 193 -16.32 25.12 3.00
C THR A 193 -17.00 23.77 3.21
N ILE A 194 -17.53 23.15 2.15
CA ILE A 194 -18.16 21.84 2.19
C ILE A 194 -17.12 20.73 1.95
N GLN A 195 -17.06 19.78 2.89
CA GLN A 195 -16.20 18.61 2.81
C GLN A 195 -17.02 17.33 2.78
N MET A 196 -16.59 16.39 1.95
CA MET A 196 -17.10 15.02 1.96
C MET A 196 -15.94 14.05 1.84
N LYS A 197 -16.08 12.89 2.50
CA LYS A 197 -15.10 11.81 2.42
C LYS A 197 -15.10 11.23 1.00
N GLU A 198 -13.91 11.09 0.43
CA GLU A 198 -13.70 10.43 -0.86
C GLU A 198 -14.30 9.02 -0.86
N GLN A 199 -14.74 8.57 -2.03
CA GLN A 199 -15.41 7.30 -2.16
C GLN A 199 -14.39 6.17 -2.35
N MET A 200 -14.50 5.14 -1.50
CA MET A 200 -13.50 4.06 -1.40
C MET A 200 -13.82 2.83 -2.26
N THR A 201 -15.04 2.74 -2.78
CA THR A 201 -15.60 1.61 -3.55
C THR A 201 -16.08 2.16 -4.89
N GLY A 202 -15.91 1.42 -5.98
CA GLY A 202 -16.35 1.81 -7.33
C GLY A 202 -17.87 1.81 -7.54
N ASN A 203 -18.64 2.40 -6.63
CA ASN A 203 -20.11 2.41 -6.61
C ASN A 203 -20.71 3.83 -6.73
N CYS A 204 -20.08 4.70 -7.55
CA CYS A 204 -20.43 6.13 -7.67
C CYS A 204 -21.90 6.36 -8.05
N VAL A 205 -22.47 5.51 -8.90
CA VAL A 205 -23.88 5.60 -9.35
C VAL A 205 -24.88 5.75 -8.20
N ILE A 206 -24.70 5.05 -7.08
CA ILE A 206 -25.63 5.15 -5.92
C ILE A 206 -25.14 6.19 -4.91
N LEU A 207 -23.85 6.17 -4.56
CA LEU A 207 -23.35 6.99 -3.45
C LEU A 207 -23.21 8.47 -3.79
N GLU A 208 -23.03 8.83 -5.07
CA GLU A 208 -22.99 10.24 -5.49
C GLU A 208 -24.41 10.83 -5.48
N LEU A 209 -25.41 10.07 -5.94
CA LEU A 209 -26.83 10.47 -5.81
C LEU A 209 -27.24 10.61 -4.34
N GLU A 210 -26.80 9.69 -3.49
CA GLU A 210 -27.00 9.79 -2.05
C GLU A 210 -26.36 11.05 -1.45
N ALA A 211 -25.09 11.32 -1.79
CA ALA A 211 -24.37 12.51 -1.34
C ALA A 211 -25.05 13.80 -1.81
N THR A 212 -25.60 13.77 -3.03
CA THR A 212 -26.33 14.88 -3.64
C THR A 212 -27.64 15.15 -2.91
N LEU A 213 -28.44 14.10 -2.63
CA LEU A 213 -29.64 14.24 -1.81
C LEU A 213 -29.31 14.75 -0.41
N LYS A 214 -28.25 14.21 0.20
CA LYS A 214 -27.78 14.64 1.52
C LYS A 214 -27.43 16.13 1.52
N LEU A 215 -26.72 16.61 0.49
CA LEU A 215 -26.40 18.03 0.35
C LEU A 215 -27.65 18.88 0.10
N ALA A 216 -28.59 18.43 -0.72
CA ALA A 216 -29.85 19.14 -0.97
C ALA A 216 -30.67 19.32 0.33
N LEU A 217 -30.83 18.25 1.11
CA LEU A 217 -31.51 18.30 2.41
C LEU A 217 -30.76 19.18 3.41
N TYR A 218 -29.43 19.07 3.45
CA TYR A 218 -28.60 19.94 4.28
C TYR A 218 -28.79 21.41 3.89
N HIS A 219 -28.81 21.73 2.59
CA HIS A 219 -29.03 23.08 2.09
C HIS A 219 -30.39 23.64 2.50
N CYS A 220 -31.43 22.80 2.52
CA CYS A 220 -32.76 23.17 3.03
C CYS A 220 -32.74 23.55 4.51
N GLN A 221 -31.90 22.89 5.32
CA GLN A 221 -31.79 23.15 6.75
C GLN A 221 -30.85 24.32 7.06
N ARG A 222 -29.76 24.45 6.30
CA ARG A 222 -28.72 25.46 6.45
C ARG A 222 -28.20 25.85 5.07
N ASP A 223 -28.34 27.12 4.73
CA ASP A 223 -27.89 27.65 3.44
C ASP A 223 -26.38 27.45 3.26
N ILE A 224 -25.98 26.66 2.26
CA ILE A 224 -24.57 26.33 1.98
C ILE A 224 -23.77 27.54 1.49
N PHE A 225 -24.44 28.56 0.96
CA PHE A 225 -23.83 29.81 0.52
C PHE A 225 -23.64 30.82 1.67
N SER A 226 -24.26 30.56 2.82
CA SER A 226 -24.14 31.40 4.02
C SER A 226 -23.05 30.96 5.00
N ILE A 227 -22.37 29.84 4.71
CA ILE A 227 -21.34 29.26 5.58
C ILE A 227 -20.08 30.15 5.54
N ASP A 228 -19.52 30.46 6.72
CA ASP A 228 -18.29 31.24 6.84
C ASP A 228 -17.14 30.54 6.08
N ILE A 229 -16.35 31.31 5.32
CA ILE A 229 -15.26 30.79 4.50
C ILE A 229 -14.19 30.04 5.31
N ASN A 230 -14.08 30.32 6.61
CA ASN A 230 -13.16 29.66 7.53
C ASN A 230 -13.74 28.39 8.15
N GLU A 231 -15.05 28.17 8.04
CA GLU A 231 -15.72 26.97 8.54
C GLU A 231 -15.56 25.81 7.55
N LYS A 232 -15.31 24.61 8.09
CA LYS A 232 -15.31 23.37 7.32
C LYS A 232 -16.42 22.48 7.83
N VAL A 233 -17.38 22.22 6.96
CA VAL A 233 -18.62 21.53 7.28
C VAL A 233 -18.70 20.23 6.50
N THR A 234 -19.08 19.16 7.19
CA THR A 234 -19.45 17.90 6.53
C THR A 234 -20.98 17.74 6.59
N PRO A 235 -21.70 17.76 5.46
CA PRO A 235 -23.14 17.55 5.45
C PRO A 235 -23.51 16.25 6.17
N THR A 236 -24.49 16.28 7.07
CA THR A 236 -25.03 15.13 7.80
C THR A 236 -26.51 14.89 7.42
N TRP A 237 -27.03 13.69 7.64
CA TRP A 237 -28.47 13.41 7.40
C TRP A 237 -29.37 14.07 8.43
N ASN A 238 -28.83 14.25 9.64
CA ASN A 238 -29.45 14.92 10.76
C ASN A 238 -28.32 15.56 11.57
N LEU A 239 -28.52 16.80 12.01
CA LEU A 239 -27.50 17.58 12.72
C LEU A 239 -27.31 17.16 14.19
N VAL A 240 -28.31 16.50 14.78
CA VAL A 240 -28.38 16.21 16.22
C VAL A 240 -28.17 14.72 16.52
N HIS A 241 -28.56 13.84 15.61
CA HIS A 241 -28.49 12.39 15.83
C HIS A 241 -27.03 11.91 15.93
N PRO A 242 -26.67 11.03 16.90
CA PRO A 242 -25.29 10.60 17.12
C PRO A 242 -24.72 9.76 15.97
N ASN A 243 -25.54 8.93 15.33
CA ASN A 243 -25.15 8.06 14.21
C ASN A 243 -26.06 8.23 12.98
N PRO A 244 -26.08 9.43 12.36
CA PRO A 244 -27.12 9.81 11.39
C PRO A 244 -27.04 8.98 10.10
N THR A 245 -25.86 8.50 9.72
CA THR A 245 -25.73 7.64 8.54
C THR A 245 -26.29 6.24 8.78
N VAL A 246 -26.09 5.64 9.96
CA VAL A 246 -26.62 4.29 10.25
C VAL A 246 -28.15 4.33 10.30
N GLU A 247 -28.70 5.32 11.01
CA GLU A 247 -30.15 5.55 11.07
C GLU A 247 -30.76 5.74 9.68
N MET A 248 -30.12 6.54 8.81
CA MET A 248 -30.55 6.67 7.41
C MET A 248 -30.56 5.31 6.70
N ARG A 249 -29.53 4.48 6.86
CA ARG A 249 -29.46 3.16 6.22
C ARG A 249 -30.55 2.21 6.73
N GLU A 250 -30.90 2.27 8.01
CA GLU A 250 -32.02 1.49 8.56
C GLU A 250 -33.36 1.93 7.97
N ARG A 251 -33.58 3.24 7.83
CA ARG A 251 -34.77 3.80 7.15
C ARG A 251 -34.81 3.41 5.68
N PHE A 252 -33.67 3.44 5.00
CA PHE A 252 -33.54 2.99 3.62
C PHE A 252 -33.87 1.49 3.48
N LEU A 253 -33.36 0.65 4.37
CA LEU A 253 -33.71 -0.78 4.42
C LEU A 253 -35.22 -0.99 4.58
N LYS A 254 -35.89 -0.22 5.45
CA LYS A 254 -37.36 -0.31 5.64
C LYS A 254 -38.14 -0.06 4.35
N VAL A 255 -37.68 0.83 3.47
CA VAL A 255 -38.37 1.13 2.20
C VAL A 255 -37.94 0.22 1.04
N VAL A 256 -36.75 -0.36 1.10
CA VAL A 256 -36.32 -1.43 0.18
C VAL A 256 -37.18 -2.67 0.38
N LYS A 257 -37.49 -3.00 1.65
CA LYS A 257 -38.39 -4.11 2.00
C LYS A 257 -39.77 -3.95 1.36
N GLY A 258 -40.35 -5.09 0.97
CA GLY A 258 -41.65 -5.17 0.33
C GLY A 258 -42.61 -6.05 1.11
N LYS A 259 -43.65 -6.54 0.43
CA LYS A 259 -44.64 -7.46 1.03
C LYS A 259 -44.11 -8.89 1.18
N ASN A 260 -43.07 -9.26 0.44
CA ASN A 260 -42.51 -10.62 0.45
C ASN A 260 -41.60 -10.83 1.66
N LYS A 261 -42.10 -11.59 2.65
CA LYS A 261 -41.36 -11.90 3.89
C LYS A 261 -40.01 -12.59 3.64
N LYS A 262 -39.91 -13.47 2.63
CA LYS A 262 -38.65 -14.17 2.30
C LYS A 262 -37.59 -13.19 1.82
N TRP A 263 -37.96 -12.26 0.94
CA TRP A 263 -37.05 -11.24 0.44
C TRP A 263 -36.61 -10.28 1.54
N ASN A 264 -37.53 -9.92 2.45
CA ASN A 264 -37.20 -9.06 3.58
C ASN A 264 -36.14 -9.68 4.50
N ALA A 265 -36.21 -11.00 4.75
CA ALA A 265 -35.19 -11.71 5.51
C ALA A 265 -33.81 -11.67 4.82
N LEU A 266 -33.75 -11.75 3.47
CA LEU A 266 -32.51 -11.56 2.73
C LEU A 266 -31.98 -10.12 2.87
N PHE A 267 -32.84 -9.12 2.76
CA PHE A 267 -32.40 -7.72 2.93
C PHE A 267 -31.84 -7.47 4.33
N ASP A 268 -32.44 -8.06 5.36
CA ASP A 268 -31.91 -8.06 6.73
C ASP A 268 -30.54 -8.76 6.82
N TYR A 269 -30.39 -9.89 6.12
CA TYR A 269 -29.12 -10.62 6.06
C TYR A 269 -28.00 -9.79 5.40
N ILE A 270 -28.31 -9.11 4.28
CA ILE A 270 -27.40 -8.18 3.60
C ILE A 270 -27.05 -7.00 4.51
N PHE A 271 -28.01 -6.46 5.26
CA PHE A 271 -27.77 -5.39 6.21
C PHE A 271 -26.84 -5.81 7.35
N GLY A 272 -26.89 -7.08 7.77
CA GLY A 272 -25.94 -7.65 8.75
C GLY A 272 -24.47 -7.54 8.31
N TYR A 273 -24.17 -7.64 7.01
CA TYR A 273 -22.82 -7.38 6.49
C TYR A 273 -22.39 -5.91 6.71
N TYR A 274 -23.31 -4.96 6.50
CA TYR A 274 -23.05 -3.55 6.72
C TYR A 274 -22.75 -3.25 8.19
N LEU A 275 -23.55 -3.79 9.11
CA LEU A 275 -23.35 -3.63 10.56
C LEU A 275 -22.01 -4.21 11.01
N TYR A 276 -21.71 -5.46 10.64
CA TYR A 276 -20.44 -6.12 10.94
C TYR A 276 -19.24 -5.30 10.45
N ARG A 277 -19.33 -4.79 9.22
CA ARG A 277 -18.29 -3.96 8.63
C ARG A 277 -18.10 -2.64 9.37
N LYS A 278 -19.19 -2.04 9.85
CA LYS A 278 -19.17 -0.79 10.62
C LYS A 278 -18.81 -0.99 12.10
N GLY A 279 -18.78 -2.23 12.58
CA GLY A 279 -18.40 -2.53 13.96
C GLY A 279 -19.54 -2.61 14.96
N TYR A 280 -20.78 -2.52 14.49
CA TYR A 280 -21.94 -2.63 15.37
C TYR A 280 -22.12 -4.10 15.77
N ASP A 281 -22.40 -4.33 17.05
CA ASP A 281 -22.65 -5.63 17.69
C ASP A 281 -21.46 -6.60 17.81
N ILE A 282 -20.21 -6.12 17.68
CA ILE A 282 -19.01 -6.92 17.91
C ILE A 282 -18.41 -6.53 19.26
N GLU A 283 -18.28 -7.48 20.19
CA GLU A 283 -17.30 -7.35 21.28
C GLU A 283 -15.91 -7.25 20.65
N THR A 284 -15.44 -6.02 20.49
CA THR A 284 -14.06 -5.58 20.18
C THR A 284 -13.05 -6.70 19.91
N THR A 285 -13.05 -7.26 18.69
CA THR A 285 -11.97 -8.16 18.23
C THR A 285 -10.76 -7.32 17.82
N ILE A 286 -9.53 -7.85 17.99
CA ILE A 286 -8.28 -7.23 17.50
C ILE A 286 -8.39 -6.91 15.99
N ILE A 287 -9.10 -7.74 15.23
CA ILE A 287 -9.41 -7.51 13.82
C ILE A 287 -10.18 -6.21 13.63
N HIS A 288 -11.06 -5.83 14.56
CA HIS A 288 -11.80 -4.59 14.50
C HIS A 288 -10.97 -3.34 14.81
N HIS A 289 -10.06 -3.42 15.80
CA HIS A 289 -9.21 -2.29 16.19
C HIS A 289 -8.12 -1.95 15.17
N HIS A 290 -7.73 -2.88 14.31
CA HIS A 290 -6.62 -2.69 13.34
C HIS A 290 -7.08 -2.71 11.87
N ARG A 291 -8.34 -2.33 11.63
CA ARG A 291 -8.89 -2.21 10.27
C ARG A 291 -8.24 -1.03 9.56
N GLN A 292 -7.33 -1.31 8.63
CA GLN A 292 -7.06 -0.35 7.55
C GLN A 292 -8.32 -0.26 6.70
N GLU A 293 -9.08 0.83 6.86
CA GLU A 293 -10.43 1.00 6.31
C GLU A 293 -10.54 0.49 4.87
N LYS A 294 -9.66 0.93 3.95
CA LYS A 294 -9.71 0.56 2.53
C LYS A 294 -9.65 -0.95 2.29
N ILE A 295 -8.75 -1.66 2.98
CA ILE A 295 -8.54 -3.09 2.77
C ILE A 295 -9.65 -3.89 3.45
N TRP A 296 -10.08 -3.44 4.62
CA TRP A 296 -11.22 -4.01 5.32
C TRP A 296 -12.49 -3.97 4.46
N TYR A 297 -12.80 -2.84 3.82
CA TYR A 297 -13.96 -2.73 2.92
C TYR A 297 -13.90 -3.78 1.79
N LYS A 298 -12.74 -3.95 1.15
CA LYS A 298 -12.54 -4.92 0.07
C LYS A 298 -12.71 -6.37 0.54
N LEU A 299 -12.14 -6.73 1.69
CA LEU A 299 -12.28 -8.09 2.24
C LEU A 299 -13.76 -8.42 2.55
N ILE A 300 -14.51 -7.48 3.10
CA ILE A 300 -15.95 -7.68 3.34
C ILE A 300 -16.73 -7.83 2.05
N GLU A 301 -16.41 -7.01 1.04
CA GLU A 301 -17.00 -7.15 -0.29
C GLU A 301 -16.69 -8.53 -0.91
N THR A 302 -15.46 -9.03 -0.78
CA THR A 302 -15.10 -10.38 -1.23
C THR A 302 -15.93 -11.44 -0.51
N VAL A 303 -16.03 -11.40 0.83
CA VAL A 303 -16.84 -12.37 1.59
C VAL A 303 -18.33 -12.24 1.25
N PHE A 304 -18.81 -11.05 0.91
CA PHE A 304 -20.17 -10.83 0.43
C PHE A 304 -20.38 -11.47 -0.96
N LYS A 305 -19.44 -11.29 -1.89
CA LYS A 305 -19.49 -11.89 -3.24
C LYS A 305 -19.39 -13.42 -3.21
N LEU A 306 -18.66 -13.98 -2.25
CA LEU A 306 -18.52 -15.42 -2.05
C LEU A 306 -19.69 -16.05 -1.27
N ASP A 307 -20.60 -15.25 -0.70
CA ASP A 307 -21.66 -15.77 0.16
C ASP A 307 -22.60 -16.70 -0.62
N PRO A 308 -22.66 -17.98 -0.27
CA PRO A 308 -23.39 -18.96 -1.05
C PRO A 308 -24.90 -18.81 -0.94
N TYR A 309 -25.40 -18.28 0.17
CA TYR A 309 -26.82 -18.02 0.38
C TYR A 309 -27.30 -16.87 -0.50
N ILE A 310 -26.53 -15.78 -0.56
CA ILE A 310 -26.81 -14.64 -1.45
C ILE A 310 -26.79 -15.10 -2.92
N LEU A 311 -25.74 -15.80 -3.33
CA LEU A 311 -25.61 -16.34 -4.68
C LEU A 311 -26.76 -17.30 -5.04
N ALA A 312 -27.16 -18.17 -4.11
CA ALA A 312 -28.25 -19.11 -4.35
C ALA A 312 -29.59 -18.38 -4.57
N ILE A 313 -29.90 -17.36 -3.75
CA ILE A 313 -31.15 -16.62 -3.87
C ILE A 313 -31.16 -15.72 -5.12
N GLN A 314 -30.05 -15.09 -5.47
CA GLN A 314 -29.94 -14.29 -6.69
C GLN A 314 -30.15 -15.15 -7.94
N ASN A 315 -29.54 -16.34 -7.99
CA ASN A 315 -29.72 -17.30 -9.07
C ASN A 315 -31.11 -17.95 -9.09
N GLY A 316 -31.71 -18.14 -7.92
CA GLY A 316 -33.05 -18.70 -7.73
C GLY A 316 -34.17 -17.68 -7.85
N ASN A 317 -33.87 -16.44 -8.26
CA ASN A 317 -34.85 -15.36 -8.44
C ASN A 317 -35.68 -15.06 -7.17
N GLY A 318 -35.07 -15.14 -5.99
CA GLY A 318 -35.75 -14.86 -4.72
C GLY A 318 -36.29 -16.09 -3.99
N ASP A 319 -36.32 -17.24 -4.66
CA ASP A 319 -36.55 -18.52 -4.01
C ASP A 319 -35.23 -19.26 -3.83
N LEU A 320 -35.06 -19.93 -2.69
CA LEU A 320 -34.03 -20.95 -2.60
C LEU A 320 -34.42 -22.07 -3.57
N PRO A 321 -33.54 -22.45 -4.51
CA PRO A 321 -33.74 -23.66 -5.28
C PRO A 321 -34.02 -24.83 -4.31
N ILE A 322 -34.79 -25.84 -4.73
CA ILE A 322 -34.81 -27.13 -4.05
C ILE A 322 -33.39 -27.70 -4.18
N LEU A 323 -32.54 -27.34 -3.22
CA LEU A 323 -31.16 -27.75 -3.14
C LEU A 323 -31.15 -29.04 -2.35
N ASN A 324 -30.99 -30.16 -3.05
CA ASN A 324 -30.40 -31.30 -2.37
C ASN A 324 -28.95 -30.94 -2.01
N GLU A 325 -28.48 -31.50 -0.91
CA GLU A 325 -27.17 -31.21 -0.35
C GLU A 325 -26.04 -31.40 -1.37
N ALA A 326 -26.14 -32.42 -2.23
CA ALA A 326 -25.18 -32.71 -3.29
C ALA A 326 -25.04 -31.59 -4.35
N LYS A 327 -26.15 -30.96 -4.79
CA LYS A 327 -26.09 -29.83 -5.75
C LYS A 327 -25.57 -28.55 -5.11
N LEU A 328 -25.81 -28.38 -3.81
CA LEU A 328 -25.29 -27.26 -3.03
C LEU A 328 -23.77 -27.36 -2.90
N ILE A 329 -23.28 -28.53 -2.47
CA ILE A 329 -21.86 -28.85 -2.34
C ILE A 329 -21.14 -28.62 -3.67
N LYS A 330 -21.64 -29.19 -4.78
CA LYS A 330 -21.03 -29.02 -6.11
C LYS A 330 -20.96 -27.56 -6.61
N ARG A 331 -21.86 -26.69 -6.14
CA ARG A 331 -21.82 -25.24 -6.44
C ARG A 331 -20.80 -24.52 -5.56
N LEU A 332 -20.75 -24.86 -4.28
CA LEU A 332 -19.75 -24.37 -3.33
C LEU A 332 -18.34 -24.76 -3.74
N ASP A 333 -18.16 -25.99 -4.24
CA ASP A 333 -16.89 -26.50 -4.79
C ASP A 333 -16.37 -25.72 -5.99
N ARG A 334 -17.22 -24.98 -6.69
CA ARG A 334 -16.81 -24.10 -7.81
C ARG A 334 -16.49 -22.68 -7.36
N ALA A 335 -16.93 -22.27 -6.17
CA ALA A 335 -16.75 -20.93 -5.66
C ALA A 335 -15.36 -20.74 -5.02
N VAL A 336 -14.75 -21.83 -4.59
CA VAL A 336 -13.36 -21.90 -4.10
C VAL A 336 -12.56 -22.66 -5.17
N GLU A 337 -11.34 -22.22 -5.48
CA GLU A 337 -10.45 -22.93 -6.42
C GLU A 337 -10.25 -24.40 -6.01
N SER A 338 -9.91 -25.25 -6.98
CA SER A 338 -9.80 -26.69 -6.75
C SER A 338 -8.70 -27.01 -5.73
N LEU A 339 -8.83 -28.15 -5.07
CA LEU A 339 -7.89 -28.57 -4.03
C LEU A 339 -6.48 -28.83 -4.62
N SER A 340 -6.41 -29.45 -5.80
CA SER A 340 -5.15 -29.83 -6.46
C SER A 340 -4.51 -28.76 -7.37
N GLU A 341 -5.23 -27.69 -7.68
CA GLU A 341 -4.79 -26.64 -8.61
C GLU A 341 -5.03 -25.26 -8.03
N LEU A 342 -4.06 -24.36 -8.20
CA LEU A 342 -4.19 -22.96 -7.79
C LEU A 342 -3.77 -22.07 -8.95
N TYR A 343 -4.57 -21.06 -9.27
CA TYR A 343 -4.33 -20.20 -10.45
C TYR A 343 -4.18 -20.97 -11.76
N GLU A 344 -4.97 -22.05 -11.93
CA GLU A 344 -4.92 -22.94 -13.12
C GLU A 344 -3.60 -23.71 -13.29
N GLU A 345 -2.75 -23.74 -12.25
CA GLU A 345 -1.48 -24.49 -12.20
C GLU A 345 -1.58 -25.63 -11.18
N GLU A 346 -0.91 -26.77 -11.41
CA GLU A 346 -0.79 -27.83 -10.39
C GLU A 346 -0.13 -27.27 -9.13
N LEU A 347 -0.63 -27.62 -7.94
CA LEU A 347 -0.15 -27.04 -6.68
C LEU A 347 1.37 -27.16 -6.47
N LYS A 348 1.99 -28.23 -6.99
CA LYS A 348 3.44 -28.48 -6.92
C LYS A 348 4.25 -27.54 -7.82
N GLU A 349 3.64 -27.00 -8.87
CA GLU A 349 4.26 -26.11 -9.85
C GLU A 349 4.07 -24.64 -9.49
N VAL A 350 3.06 -24.32 -8.67
CA VAL A 350 2.79 -22.97 -8.17
C VAL A 350 4.00 -22.43 -7.39
N VAL A 351 4.40 -21.22 -7.73
CA VAL A 351 5.53 -20.51 -7.12
C VAL A 351 5.27 -20.20 -5.64
N ASP A 352 6.30 -20.28 -4.78
CA ASP A 352 6.21 -20.07 -3.31
C ASP A 352 5.46 -18.76 -2.95
N ASP A 353 5.71 -17.67 -3.68
CA ASP A 353 5.09 -16.36 -3.40
C ASP A 353 3.57 -16.35 -3.63
N LYS A 354 3.08 -17.05 -4.66
CA LYS A 354 1.64 -17.20 -4.94
C LYS A 354 0.95 -18.04 -3.85
N LEU A 355 1.58 -19.13 -3.41
CA LEU A 355 1.07 -19.99 -2.32
C LEU A 355 0.94 -19.21 -1.01
N VAL A 356 1.99 -18.45 -0.65
CA VAL A 356 1.99 -17.62 0.57
C VAL A 356 0.90 -16.55 0.50
N LEU A 357 0.73 -15.89 -0.65
CA LEU A 357 -0.33 -14.89 -0.83
C LEU A 357 -1.73 -15.49 -0.65
N MET A 358 -1.97 -16.66 -1.24
CA MET A 358 -3.26 -17.36 -1.11
C MET A 358 -3.54 -17.76 0.35
N LEU A 359 -2.56 -18.29 1.08
CA LEU A 359 -2.74 -18.63 2.49
C LEU A 359 -3.08 -17.41 3.36
N LYS A 360 -2.44 -16.27 3.12
CA LYS A 360 -2.77 -15.01 3.82
C LYS A 360 -4.20 -14.56 3.53
N PHE A 361 -4.61 -14.63 2.26
CA PHE A 361 -5.94 -14.28 1.84
C PHE A 361 -6.99 -15.20 2.48
N ASP A 362 -6.76 -16.52 2.45
CA ASP A 362 -7.61 -17.51 3.09
C ASP A 362 -7.67 -17.30 4.61
N GLY A 363 -6.55 -17.04 5.27
CA GLY A 363 -6.53 -16.69 6.69
C GLY A 363 -7.42 -15.48 7.03
N CYS A 364 -7.46 -14.46 6.17
CA CYS A 364 -8.36 -13.31 6.32
C CYS A 364 -9.84 -13.71 6.13
N LEU A 365 -10.16 -14.43 5.05
CA LEU A 365 -11.53 -14.86 4.75
C LEU A 365 -12.09 -15.74 5.88
N ARG A 366 -11.30 -16.71 6.34
CA ARG A 366 -11.67 -17.63 7.43
C ARG A 366 -12.00 -16.86 8.69
N SER A 367 -11.16 -15.90 9.06
CA SER A 367 -11.38 -15.08 10.25
C SER A 367 -12.70 -14.31 10.17
N ILE A 368 -12.96 -13.66 9.03
CA ILE A 368 -14.20 -12.89 8.81
C ILE A 368 -15.44 -13.79 8.80
N ILE A 369 -15.40 -14.92 8.07
CA ILE A 369 -16.53 -15.85 7.97
C ILE A 369 -16.83 -16.43 9.36
N LYS A 370 -15.79 -16.87 10.08
CA LYS A 370 -15.93 -17.43 11.43
C LYS A 370 -16.53 -16.45 12.42
N GLU A 371 -16.06 -15.19 12.46
CA GLU A 371 -16.68 -14.16 13.31
C GLU A 371 -18.14 -13.94 12.91
N ARG A 372 -18.43 -13.85 11.61
CA ARG A 372 -19.80 -13.61 11.12
C ARG A 372 -20.78 -14.74 11.42
N LEU A 373 -20.34 -16.00 11.47
CA LEU A 373 -21.22 -17.17 11.72
C LEU A 373 -22.05 -17.02 13.01
N ALA A 374 -21.51 -16.35 14.04
CA ALA A 374 -22.22 -16.09 15.29
C ALA A 374 -23.43 -15.17 15.12
N PHE A 375 -23.42 -14.29 14.10
CA PHE A 375 -24.43 -13.26 13.87
C PHE A 375 -25.44 -13.65 12.77
N ILE A 376 -25.25 -14.78 12.07
CA ILE A 376 -26.17 -15.23 11.04
C ILE A 376 -27.44 -15.81 11.67
N LYS A 377 -28.54 -15.06 11.57
CA LYS A 377 -29.85 -15.45 12.12
C LYS A 377 -30.61 -16.46 11.26
N ILE A 378 -30.26 -16.61 9.98
CA ILE A 378 -30.95 -17.50 9.04
C ILE A 378 -30.27 -18.89 9.07
N PRO A 379 -30.93 -19.96 9.56
CA PRO A 379 -30.28 -21.26 9.77
C PRO A 379 -29.66 -21.86 8.49
N VAL A 380 -30.36 -21.76 7.36
CA VAL A 380 -29.83 -22.29 6.09
C VAL A 380 -28.61 -21.49 5.60
N ALA A 381 -28.62 -20.16 5.78
CA ALA A 381 -27.49 -19.32 5.41
C ALA A 381 -26.27 -19.62 6.29
N LYS A 382 -26.51 -19.90 7.58
CA LYS A 382 -25.47 -20.33 8.52
C LYS A 382 -24.84 -21.66 8.08
N LYS A 383 -25.66 -22.68 7.81
CA LYS A 383 -25.17 -24.00 7.32
C LYS A 383 -24.39 -23.87 6.01
N MET A 384 -24.83 -23.04 5.07
CA MET A 384 -24.10 -22.82 3.80
C MET A 384 -22.76 -22.10 4.03
N ASN A 385 -22.70 -21.13 4.94
CA ASN A 385 -21.45 -20.45 5.29
C ASN A 385 -20.49 -21.34 6.11
N GLU A 386 -21.01 -22.26 6.93
CA GLU A 386 -20.20 -23.30 7.61
C GLU A 386 -19.52 -24.21 6.58
N HIS A 387 -20.22 -24.58 5.50
CA HIS A 387 -19.63 -25.36 4.41
C HIS A 387 -18.62 -24.55 3.59
N LEU A 388 -18.90 -23.28 3.31
CA LEU A 388 -17.91 -22.39 2.68
C LEU A 388 -16.64 -22.31 3.52
N LEU A 389 -16.77 -22.14 4.84
CA LEU A 389 -15.64 -22.12 5.76
C LEU A 389 -14.85 -23.44 5.71
N LEU A 390 -15.52 -24.59 5.72
CA LEU A 390 -14.88 -25.89 5.56
C LEU A 390 -14.07 -26.01 4.27
N ARG A 391 -14.62 -25.55 3.12
CA ARG A 391 -13.90 -25.61 1.84
C ARG A 391 -12.68 -24.69 1.80
N ILE A 392 -12.79 -23.48 2.36
CA ILE A 392 -11.64 -22.57 2.49
C ILE A 392 -10.62 -23.17 3.47
N ASP A 393 -11.06 -23.82 4.54
CA ASP A 393 -10.19 -24.52 5.49
C ASP A 393 -9.43 -25.67 4.81
N GLU A 394 -10.09 -26.49 3.99
CA GLU A 394 -9.46 -27.58 3.24
C GLU A 394 -8.39 -27.06 2.27
N ARG A 395 -8.71 -26.05 1.45
CA ARG A 395 -7.72 -25.41 0.57
C ARG A 395 -6.55 -24.82 1.36
N PHE A 396 -6.83 -24.18 2.48
CA PHE A 396 -5.79 -23.64 3.36
C PHE A 396 -4.88 -24.76 3.88
N GLN A 397 -5.44 -25.89 4.35
CA GLN A 397 -4.63 -27.00 4.86
C GLN A 397 -3.76 -27.63 3.78
N GLU A 398 -4.27 -27.76 2.56
CA GLU A 398 -3.51 -28.34 1.45
C GLU A 398 -2.36 -27.44 1.02
N ASN A 399 -2.63 -26.14 0.82
CA ASN A 399 -1.60 -25.14 0.54
C ASN A 399 -0.55 -25.09 1.67
N TYR A 400 -1.00 -25.17 2.92
CA TYR A 400 -0.12 -25.19 4.09
C TYR A 400 0.74 -26.46 4.13
N ALA A 401 0.16 -27.63 3.85
CA ALA A 401 0.86 -28.90 3.81
C ALA A 401 1.94 -28.90 2.72
N GLU A 402 1.66 -28.32 1.55
CA GLU A 402 2.65 -28.19 0.49
C GLU A 402 3.81 -27.27 0.90
N ILE A 403 3.53 -26.09 1.50
CA ILE A 403 4.59 -25.21 2.03
C ILE A 403 5.41 -25.92 3.11
N LYS A 404 4.75 -26.66 4.00
CA LYS A 404 5.41 -27.43 5.06
C LYS A 404 6.30 -28.52 4.45
N ARG A 405 5.81 -29.29 3.47
CA ARG A 405 6.58 -30.30 2.74
C ARG A 405 7.81 -29.69 2.07
N ARG A 406 7.66 -28.58 1.34
CA ARG A 406 8.78 -27.82 0.74
C ARG A 406 9.79 -27.39 1.81
N THR A 407 9.31 -26.96 2.98
CA THR A 407 10.16 -26.54 4.09
C THR A 407 10.90 -27.71 4.74
N GLU A 408 10.24 -28.85 4.94
CA GLU A 408 10.86 -30.05 5.48
C GLU A 408 11.89 -30.67 4.53
N LEU A 409 11.62 -30.69 3.22
CA LEU A 409 12.60 -31.11 2.21
C LEU A 409 13.86 -30.25 2.30
N ARG A 410 13.68 -28.93 2.32
CA ARG A 410 14.80 -27.99 2.52
C ARG A 410 15.52 -28.20 3.85
N LYS A 411 14.80 -28.48 4.95
CA LYS A 411 15.38 -28.79 6.27
C LYS A 411 16.19 -30.11 6.23
N LYS A 412 15.71 -31.15 5.55
CA LYS A 412 16.41 -32.44 5.39
C LYS A 412 17.67 -32.28 4.55
N GLU A 413 17.56 -31.57 3.42
CA GLU A 413 18.71 -31.15 2.61
C GLU A 413 19.71 -30.39 3.50
N TRP A 414 19.25 -29.48 4.34
CA TRP A 414 20.09 -28.73 5.29
C TRP A 414 20.71 -29.57 6.41
N GLY A 415 19.98 -30.52 6.99
CA GLY A 415 20.48 -31.44 8.01
C GLY A 415 21.64 -32.28 7.48
N LEU A 416 21.48 -32.82 6.27
CA LEU A 416 22.53 -33.53 5.53
C LEU A 416 23.75 -32.64 5.22
N LEU A 417 23.57 -31.31 5.19
CA LEU A 417 24.62 -30.34 4.87
C LEU A 417 25.31 -29.73 6.09
N SER A 418 24.77 -29.92 7.31
CA SER A 418 25.21 -29.28 8.55
C SER A 418 25.78 -30.24 9.60
N ASP A 419 25.54 -31.55 9.50
CA ASP A 419 26.23 -32.56 10.28
C ASP A 419 27.65 -32.78 9.74
N LYS A 420 28.64 -32.12 10.35
CA LYS A 420 30.05 -32.46 10.15
C LYS A 420 30.32 -33.84 10.75
N GLY A 421 30.42 -34.85 9.89
CA GLY A 421 30.87 -36.18 10.28
C GLY A 421 31.23 -37.18 9.17
N TRP A 422 30.83 -36.99 7.90
CA TRP A 422 30.97 -38.08 6.91
C TRP A 422 31.31 -37.66 5.47
N LEU A 423 32.05 -36.57 5.30
CA LEU A 423 32.35 -35.94 4.00
C LEU A 423 33.44 -36.66 3.15
N VAL A 424 33.76 -37.93 3.43
CA VAL A 424 34.79 -38.68 2.68
C VAL A 424 34.30 -40.02 2.13
N GLN A 425 33.15 -40.56 2.56
CA GLN A 425 32.76 -41.93 2.18
C GLN A 425 31.41 -42.09 1.46
N PHE A 426 30.60 -41.03 1.29
CA PHE A 426 29.28 -41.15 0.65
C PHE A 426 29.18 -40.65 -0.80
N THR A 427 30.31 -40.41 -1.48
CA THR A 427 30.30 -40.08 -2.92
C THR A 427 30.12 -41.29 -3.83
N GLU A 428 30.16 -42.52 -3.32
CA GLU A 428 30.29 -43.69 -4.21
C GLU A 428 29.06 -44.59 -4.37
N LYS A 429 27.97 -44.45 -3.59
CA LYS A 429 27.02 -45.59 -3.55
C LYS A 429 25.54 -45.39 -3.85
N TRP A 430 24.87 -44.25 -3.62
CA TRP A 430 23.40 -44.23 -3.80
C TRP A 430 22.80 -42.89 -4.22
N ILE A 431 23.07 -42.47 -5.46
CA ILE A 431 22.14 -41.63 -6.25
C ILE A 431 21.71 -42.45 -7.46
N LEU A 432 20.59 -43.15 -7.34
CA LEU A 432 19.82 -43.54 -8.51
C LEU A 432 18.34 -43.57 -8.15
N ARG A 433 17.59 -42.74 -8.90
CA ARG A 433 16.12 -42.61 -8.96
C ARG A 433 15.48 -41.64 -7.97
N THR A 434 15.64 -40.34 -8.22
CA THR A 434 14.62 -39.49 -8.88
C THR A 434 15.13 -38.04 -9.00
N SER A 435 15.95 -37.81 -10.01
CA SER A 435 16.20 -36.49 -10.60
C SER A 435 16.93 -36.76 -11.91
N ALA A 436 16.19 -36.99 -13.00
CA ALA A 436 16.78 -36.92 -14.32
C ALA A 436 17.16 -35.45 -14.56
N TYR A 437 18.38 -35.24 -15.04
CA TYR A 437 19.05 -33.98 -15.38
C TYR A 437 19.77 -33.22 -14.26
N PHE A 438 20.79 -33.79 -13.60
CA PHE A 438 21.92 -32.98 -13.08
C PHE A 438 23.21 -33.82 -13.04
N LEU A 439 24.29 -33.26 -13.58
CA LEU A 439 25.63 -33.88 -13.62
C LEU A 439 26.33 -33.68 -12.25
N PRO A 440 27.26 -34.57 -11.85
CA PRO A 440 27.78 -34.63 -10.46
C PRO A 440 28.62 -33.43 -9.98
N SER A 441 29.00 -32.48 -10.83
CA SER A 441 29.82 -31.30 -10.47
C SER A 441 29.02 -30.11 -9.91
N GLU A 442 27.71 -30.06 -10.12
CA GLU A 442 26.88 -28.86 -9.88
C GLU A 442 26.36 -28.72 -8.44
N ILE A 443 26.39 -29.78 -7.63
CA ILE A 443 25.80 -29.79 -6.27
C ILE A 443 26.64 -28.96 -5.28
N GLY A 444 27.97 -28.98 -5.41
CA GLY A 444 28.88 -28.22 -4.54
C GLY A 444 28.84 -26.72 -4.79
N GLU A 445 28.82 -26.32 -6.07
CA GLU A 445 28.74 -24.92 -6.49
C GLU A 445 27.40 -24.30 -6.11
N THR A 446 26.28 -25.02 -6.29
CA THR A 446 24.94 -24.54 -5.93
C THR A 446 24.79 -24.29 -4.41
N LYS A 447 25.39 -25.14 -3.57
CA LYS A 447 25.40 -24.96 -2.10
C LYS A 447 26.17 -23.71 -1.70
N GLN A 448 27.35 -23.49 -2.29
CA GLN A 448 28.19 -22.33 -2.02
C GLN A 448 27.49 -21.02 -2.44
N VAL A 449 26.84 -21.02 -3.61
CA VAL A 449 26.03 -19.90 -4.12
C VAL A 449 24.91 -19.54 -3.15
N TYR A 450 24.18 -20.54 -2.66
CA TYR A 450 23.09 -20.33 -1.71
C TYR A 450 23.56 -19.71 -0.39
N GLU A 451 24.60 -20.29 0.23
CA GLU A 451 25.10 -19.83 1.54
C GLU A 451 25.74 -18.43 1.45
N PHE A 452 26.47 -18.14 0.38
CA PHE A 452 26.99 -16.79 0.14
C PHE A 452 25.86 -15.77 -0.01
N THR A 453 24.89 -16.07 -0.86
CA THR A 453 23.73 -15.19 -1.12
C THR A 453 22.96 -14.90 0.15
N ARG A 454 22.74 -15.92 0.99
CA ARG A 454 22.05 -15.78 2.28
C ARG A 454 22.79 -14.85 3.25
N ARG A 455 24.12 -14.98 3.36
CA ARG A 455 24.95 -14.10 4.21
C ARG A 455 25.02 -12.67 3.67
N MET A 456 25.14 -12.52 2.36
CA MET A 456 25.08 -11.23 1.67
C MET A 456 23.74 -10.53 1.93
N ASP A 457 22.64 -11.27 1.85
CA ASP A 457 21.30 -10.78 2.13
C ASP A 457 21.15 -10.33 3.59
N MET A 458 21.62 -11.13 4.54
CA MET A 458 21.61 -10.77 5.96
C MET A 458 22.42 -9.49 6.23
N LEU A 459 23.59 -9.34 5.61
CA LEU A 459 24.40 -8.12 5.71
C LEU A 459 23.66 -6.92 5.14
N ALA A 460 23.16 -7.03 3.90
CA ALA A 460 22.46 -5.95 3.23
C ALA A 460 21.21 -5.51 4.01
N LEU A 461 20.47 -6.44 4.61
CA LEU A 461 19.33 -6.13 5.48
C LEU A 461 19.74 -5.40 6.76
N THR A 462 20.79 -5.87 7.44
CA THR A 462 21.36 -5.25 8.65
C THR A 462 21.88 -3.84 8.38
N LEU A 463 22.47 -3.64 7.20
CA LEU A 463 22.96 -2.34 6.73
C LEU A 463 21.85 -1.44 6.15
N SER A 464 20.60 -1.93 6.05
CA SER A 464 19.46 -1.22 5.43
C SER A 464 19.66 -0.89 3.94
N LEU A 465 20.37 -1.74 3.21
CA LEU A 465 20.65 -1.63 1.76
C LEU A 465 19.58 -2.30 0.89
N LYS A 466 18.72 -3.13 1.47
CA LYS A 466 17.56 -3.72 0.77
C LYS A 466 16.33 -3.84 1.68
N SER A 467 15.17 -4.05 1.08
CA SER A 467 13.96 -4.50 1.79
C SER A 467 13.98 -6.01 2.00
N ASN A 468 13.18 -6.49 2.95
CA ASN A 468 12.85 -7.90 3.02
C ASN A 468 12.17 -8.33 1.72
N LYS A 469 12.61 -9.45 1.18
CA LYS A 469 11.80 -10.30 0.30
C LYS A 469 11.16 -11.39 1.17
N ASP A 470 10.02 -11.95 0.79
CA ASP A 470 9.32 -12.99 1.54
C ASP A 470 10.26 -14.17 1.94
N TYR A 471 11.28 -14.45 1.13
CA TYR A 471 12.30 -15.48 1.36
C TYR A 471 13.19 -15.30 2.61
N PHE A 472 13.29 -14.11 3.23
CA PHE A 472 14.12 -13.97 4.46
C PHE A 472 13.38 -14.43 5.73
N VAL A 473 12.07 -14.70 5.66
CA VAL A 473 11.24 -15.15 6.79
C VAL A 473 11.29 -16.68 6.91
N ARG A 474 12.51 -17.23 7.06
CA ARG A 474 12.73 -18.66 7.28
C ARG A 474 13.51 -18.91 8.56
N PRO A 475 13.19 -19.98 9.32
CA PRO A 475 13.88 -20.32 10.57
C PRO A 475 15.40 -20.30 10.47
N GLU A 476 15.95 -20.84 9.37
CA GLU A 476 17.40 -20.93 9.18
C GLU A 476 18.05 -19.53 9.21
N ASN A 477 17.44 -18.52 8.61
CA ASN A 477 18.00 -17.17 8.57
C ASN A 477 18.12 -16.55 9.96
N TYR A 478 17.19 -16.85 10.87
CA TYR A 478 17.26 -16.40 12.25
C TYR A 478 18.32 -17.15 13.06
N ILE A 479 18.53 -18.45 12.80
CA ILE A 479 19.67 -19.18 13.37
C ILE A 479 20.99 -18.50 13.00
N LEU A 480 21.18 -18.14 11.72
CA LEU A 480 22.38 -17.42 11.27
C LEU A 480 22.50 -16.03 11.91
N LEU A 481 21.38 -15.30 12.02
CA LEU A 481 21.34 -13.97 12.65
C LEU A 481 21.75 -14.03 14.12
N PHE A 482 21.14 -14.92 14.90
CA PHE A 482 21.45 -15.11 16.32
C PHE A 482 22.88 -15.62 16.51
N SER A 483 23.36 -16.54 15.67
CA SER A 483 24.76 -17.00 15.70
C SER A 483 25.74 -15.86 15.47
N THR A 484 25.40 -14.93 14.56
CA THR A 484 26.19 -13.74 14.29
C THR A 484 26.19 -12.79 15.49
N TYR A 485 25.03 -12.59 16.15
CA TYR A 485 24.97 -11.80 17.39
C TYR A 485 25.77 -12.42 18.53
N ILE A 486 25.72 -13.74 18.71
CA ILE A 486 26.54 -14.45 19.70
C ILE A 486 28.02 -14.19 19.44
N LYS A 487 28.50 -14.38 18.20
CA LYS A 487 29.90 -14.13 17.84
C LYS A 487 30.28 -12.66 18.01
N MET A 488 29.37 -11.74 17.70
CA MET A 488 29.56 -10.30 17.89
C MET A 488 29.73 -9.95 19.37
N ILE A 489 28.86 -10.47 20.24
CA ILE A 489 28.91 -10.24 21.70
C ILE A 489 30.13 -10.95 22.31
N LYS A 490 30.45 -12.18 21.89
CA LYS A 490 31.64 -12.91 22.36
C LYS A 490 32.96 -12.18 22.06
N ASN A 491 33.01 -11.47 20.94
CA ASN A 491 34.17 -10.67 20.52
C ASN A 491 34.21 -9.27 21.16
N ASP A 492 33.19 -8.89 21.93
CA ASP A 492 33.07 -7.57 22.57
C ASP A 492 33.98 -7.48 23.81
N LYS A 493 35.24 -7.11 23.60
CA LYS A 493 36.25 -7.05 24.67
C LYS A 493 36.16 -5.77 25.51
N ASP A 494 35.65 -4.70 24.94
CA ASP A 494 35.53 -3.35 25.53
C ASP A 494 34.17 -3.10 26.20
N GLY A 495 33.27 -4.09 26.19
CA GLY A 495 31.95 -3.98 26.82
C GLY A 495 31.06 -2.95 26.13
N PHE A 496 31.13 -2.87 24.79
CA PHE A 496 30.32 -1.97 23.99
C PHE A 496 28.82 -2.27 24.14
N PHE A 497 28.42 -3.55 24.15
CA PHE A 497 27.02 -3.97 24.20
C PHE A 497 26.52 -4.17 25.63
N ILE A 498 27.30 -4.87 26.44
CA ILE A 498 27.00 -5.24 27.82
C ILE A 498 28.31 -5.46 28.58
N ASP A 499 28.32 -5.30 29.90
CA ASP A 499 29.52 -5.57 30.68
C ASP A 499 29.89 -7.06 30.72
N LYS A 500 31.16 -7.33 31.05
CA LYS A 500 31.74 -8.67 31.07
C LYS A 500 31.04 -9.65 32.02
N LYS A 501 30.42 -9.18 33.12
CA LYS A 501 29.77 -10.07 34.10
C LYS A 501 28.48 -10.66 33.52
N ARG A 502 27.73 -9.88 32.74
CA ARG A 502 26.45 -10.29 32.15
C ARG A 502 26.57 -10.86 30.73
N GLN A 503 27.71 -10.64 30.07
CA GLN A 503 27.98 -11.10 28.71
C GLN A 503 27.68 -12.60 28.48
N LEU A 504 28.11 -13.47 29.40
CA LEU A 504 27.88 -14.91 29.30
C LEU A 504 26.39 -15.27 29.36
N SER A 505 25.63 -14.65 30.26
CA SER A 505 24.18 -14.88 30.36
C SER A 505 23.45 -14.49 29.07
N ILE A 506 23.83 -13.37 28.46
CA ILE A 506 23.23 -12.95 27.17
C ILE A 506 23.53 -13.98 26.06
N ILE A 507 24.76 -14.48 26.00
CA ILE A 507 25.14 -15.52 25.03
C ILE A 507 24.29 -16.78 25.24
N GLN A 508 24.15 -17.25 26.49
CA GLN A 508 23.35 -18.44 26.82
C GLN A 508 21.87 -18.27 26.45
N SER A 509 21.30 -17.09 26.66
CA SER A 509 19.92 -16.76 26.26
C SER A 509 19.72 -16.81 24.73
N LEU A 510 20.72 -16.34 23.96
CA LEU A 510 20.71 -16.44 22.50
C LEU A 510 20.93 -17.89 22.01
N GLU A 511 21.80 -18.66 22.66
CA GLU A 511 22.02 -20.08 22.34
C GLU A 511 20.75 -20.91 22.57
N ARG A 512 20.05 -20.65 23.68
CA ARG A 512 18.73 -21.24 23.99
C ARG A 512 17.68 -20.84 22.95
N THR A 513 17.70 -19.59 22.50
CA THR A 513 16.84 -19.11 21.41
C THR A 513 17.11 -19.85 20.10
N ILE A 514 18.37 -20.17 19.78
CA ILE A 514 18.72 -21.00 18.62
C ILE A 514 18.24 -22.44 18.81
N ALA A 515 18.37 -23.00 20.02
CA ALA A 515 17.99 -24.38 20.32
C ALA A 515 16.50 -24.66 20.08
N LEU A 516 15.63 -23.65 20.22
CA LEU A 516 14.20 -23.72 19.90
C LEU A 516 13.92 -24.35 18.52
N TYR A 517 14.74 -24.00 17.52
CA TYR A 517 14.60 -24.49 16.14
C TYR A 517 14.94 -25.97 15.95
N ARG A 518 15.51 -26.60 16.97
CA ARG A 518 15.83 -28.05 17.01
C ARG A 518 14.85 -28.85 17.87
N PHE A 519 13.91 -28.20 18.56
CA PHE A 519 12.94 -28.92 19.37
C PHE A 519 11.93 -29.63 18.46
N ASP A 520 11.79 -30.93 18.66
CA ASP A 520 10.80 -31.83 18.06
C ASP A 520 9.47 -31.83 18.83
N GLN A 521 9.51 -31.49 20.12
CA GLN A 521 8.38 -31.53 21.04
C GLN A 521 8.23 -30.21 21.80
N MET A 522 6.97 -29.82 22.04
CA MET A 522 6.61 -28.56 22.71
C MET A 522 7.05 -28.57 24.18
N GLU A 523 7.05 -29.74 24.82
CA GLU A 523 7.44 -29.98 26.21
C GLU A 523 8.86 -29.49 26.51
N LYS A 524 9.77 -29.59 25.54
CA LYS A 524 11.13 -29.05 25.67
C LYS A 524 11.12 -27.54 25.85
N LEU A 525 10.26 -26.83 25.11
CA LEU A 525 10.09 -25.38 25.29
C LEU A 525 9.45 -25.05 26.65
N LYS A 526 8.46 -25.84 27.09
CA LYS A 526 7.84 -25.68 28.41
C LYS A 526 8.86 -25.74 29.54
N ILE A 527 9.69 -26.80 29.56
CA ILE A 527 10.76 -26.97 30.54
C ILE A 527 11.75 -25.79 30.51
N VAL A 528 12.08 -25.29 29.32
CA VAL A 528 12.99 -24.14 29.18
C VAL A 528 12.38 -22.86 29.76
N LEU A 529 11.09 -22.61 29.55
CA LEU A 529 10.40 -21.45 30.13
C LEU A 529 10.27 -21.56 31.64
N GLU A 530 9.91 -22.73 32.17
CA GLU A 530 9.78 -22.98 33.61
C GLU A 530 11.10 -22.70 34.36
N ASN A 531 12.23 -23.02 33.74
CA ASN A 531 13.57 -22.85 34.30
C ASN A 531 14.21 -21.47 34.07
N LEU A 532 13.49 -20.50 33.48
CA LEU A 532 13.97 -19.11 33.41
C LEU A 532 14.10 -18.53 34.84
N ARG A 533 15.23 -17.89 35.12
CA ARG A 533 15.48 -17.22 36.41
C ARG A 533 14.50 -16.05 36.58
N ASN A 534 13.86 -15.99 37.74
CA ASN A 534 12.91 -14.94 38.07
C ASN A 534 13.64 -13.60 38.30
N ASN A 535 13.09 -12.52 37.77
CA ASN A 535 13.62 -11.15 37.90
C ASN A 535 15.07 -10.96 37.40
N ASP A 536 15.51 -11.80 36.45
CA ASP A 536 16.79 -11.64 35.75
C ASP A 536 16.56 -11.30 34.27
N PRO A 537 16.70 -10.03 33.85
CA PRO A 537 16.49 -9.63 32.45
C PRO A 537 17.56 -10.18 31.49
N THR A 538 18.65 -10.78 31.99
CA THR A 538 19.67 -11.45 31.18
C THR A 538 19.27 -12.88 30.80
N ASP A 539 18.26 -13.46 31.45
CA ASP A 539 17.76 -14.82 31.21
C ASP A 539 16.45 -14.76 30.40
N PHE A 540 16.56 -14.82 29.07
CA PHE A 540 15.45 -14.57 28.17
C PHE A 540 15.42 -15.54 26.98
N MET A 541 14.31 -15.52 26.26
CA MET A 541 14.19 -16.06 24.91
C MET A 541 13.67 -15.01 23.94
N LEU A 542 14.21 -14.96 22.72
CA LEU A 542 13.84 -13.98 21.69
C LEU A 542 13.23 -14.68 20.47
N PHE A 543 11.95 -14.52 20.23
CA PHE A 543 11.21 -15.17 19.15
C PHE A 543 10.93 -14.19 18.01
N PRO A 544 11.49 -14.43 16.81
CA PRO A 544 10.94 -13.84 15.61
C PRO A 544 9.53 -14.35 15.40
N THR A 545 8.56 -13.46 15.34
CA THR A 545 7.15 -13.81 15.16
C THR A 545 6.65 -13.18 13.88
N SER A 546 6.39 -14.01 12.88
CA SER A 546 5.64 -13.58 11.71
C SER A 546 4.15 -13.62 12.01
N TYR A 547 3.42 -12.64 11.50
CA TYR A 547 1.97 -12.67 11.44
C TYR A 547 1.49 -11.97 10.18
N SER A 548 0.34 -12.43 9.70
CA SER A 548 -0.38 -11.72 8.65
C SER A 548 -1.06 -10.50 9.25
N THR A 549 -1.16 -9.43 8.48
CA THR A 549 -2.03 -8.30 8.81
C THR A 549 -3.27 -8.37 7.92
N LEU A 550 -4.26 -7.51 8.16
CA LEU A 550 -5.42 -7.41 7.26
C LEU A 550 -5.03 -6.85 5.88
N ALA A 551 -3.79 -6.39 5.67
CA ALA A 551 -3.28 -5.94 4.38
C ALA A 551 -2.78 -7.12 3.53
N SER A 552 -3.63 -7.63 2.63
CA SER A 552 -3.32 -8.77 1.75
C SER A 552 -2.12 -8.55 0.82
N ASN A 553 -1.70 -7.30 0.58
CA ASN A 553 -0.60 -6.95 -0.32
C ASN A 553 0.77 -6.82 0.37
N GLN A 554 0.86 -7.02 1.69
CA GLN A 554 2.15 -6.98 2.38
C GLN A 554 2.72 -8.39 2.54
N ALA A 555 3.98 -8.57 2.11
CA ALA A 555 4.88 -9.57 2.68
C ALA A 555 4.70 -9.52 4.20
N GLY A 556 4.38 -10.64 4.85
CA GLY A 556 3.85 -10.67 6.23
C GLY A 556 4.70 -9.84 7.20
N HIS A 557 4.11 -9.36 8.29
CA HIS A 557 4.85 -8.59 9.27
C HIS A 557 5.67 -9.52 10.16
N VAL A 558 6.88 -9.11 10.54
CA VAL A 558 7.68 -9.80 11.56
C VAL A 558 7.98 -8.83 12.69
N CYS A 559 7.55 -9.19 13.90
CA CYS A 559 7.94 -8.53 15.14
C CYS A 559 8.89 -9.43 15.95
N GLY A 560 9.57 -8.84 16.93
CA GLY A 560 10.28 -9.63 17.95
C GLY A 560 9.44 -9.75 19.21
N LEU A 561 9.32 -10.98 19.72
CA LEU A 561 8.76 -11.27 21.03
C LEU A 561 9.89 -11.67 21.97
N THR A 562 10.06 -10.96 23.07
CA THR A 562 10.99 -11.32 24.15
C THR A 562 10.20 -11.92 25.29
N VAL A 563 10.64 -13.06 25.80
CA VAL A 563 10.05 -13.71 26.97
C VAL A 563 11.11 -13.83 28.06
N TYR A 564 10.82 -13.30 29.26
CA TYR A 564 11.60 -13.57 30.47
C TYR A 564 10.67 -13.63 31.69
N LYS A 565 11.16 -14.20 32.80
CA LYS A 565 10.38 -14.38 34.03
C LYS A 565 10.51 -13.16 34.93
N LYS A 566 9.39 -12.54 35.30
CA LYS A 566 9.30 -11.37 36.18
C LYS A 566 8.16 -11.57 37.18
N ASP A 567 8.45 -11.38 38.46
CA ASP A 567 7.47 -11.52 39.56
C ASP A 567 6.69 -12.85 39.50
N ASP A 568 7.39 -13.95 39.21
CA ASP A 568 6.84 -15.30 39.03
C ASP A 568 5.79 -15.43 37.92
N GLN A 569 5.83 -14.50 36.97
CA GLN A 569 5.04 -14.50 35.74
C GLN A 569 5.96 -14.41 34.52
N PHE A 570 5.41 -14.66 33.34
CA PHE A 570 6.12 -14.49 32.07
C PHE A 570 5.78 -13.12 31.49
N LEU A 571 6.75 -12.23 31.45
CA LEU A 571 6.63 -11.01 30.65
C LEU A 571 6.89 -11.39 29.19
N VAL A 572 5.89 -11.16 28.34
CA VAL A 572 6.03 -11.23 26.88
C VAL A 572 6.04 -9.82 26.33
N MET A 573 7.20 -9.36 25.87
CA MET A 573 7.39 -8.02 25.31
C MET A 573 7.45 -8.08 23.79
N GLN A 574 6.58 -7.34 23.12
CA GLN A 574 6.52 -7.19 21.67
C GLN A 574 7.24 -5.92 21.23
N VAL A 575 8.05 -6.04 20.18
CA VAL A 575 8.69 -4.91 19.49
C VAL A 575 8.27 -4.88 18.04
N ASP A 576 7.47 -3.86 17.67
CA ASP A 576 6.98 -3.61 16.31
C ASP A 576 7.14 -2.13 15.95
N LYS A 577 8.16 -1.81 15.14
CA LYS A 577 8.45 -0.42 14.72
C LYS A 577 7.38 0.21 13.82
N LYS A 578 6.55 -0.60 13.15
CA LYS A 578 5.46 -0.11 12.31
C LYS A 578 4.21 0.19 13.11
N LYS A 579 4.11 -0.36 14.34
CA LYS A 579 2.93 -0.22 15.21
C LYS A 579 1.69 -0.75 14.49
N GLU A 580 1.80 -1.92 13.84
CA GLU A 580 0.66 -2.54 13.15
C GLU A 580 -0.45 -2.89 14.16
N ILE A 581 -0.07 -3.09 15.43
CA ILE A 581 -0.98 -3.14 16.57
C ILE A 581 -0.89 -1.79 17.29
N ASP A 582 -2.04 -1.17 17.55
CA ASP A 582 -2.20 0.11 18.25
C ASP A 582 -1.79 0.06 19.75
N ALA A 583 -1.02 -0.96 20.15
CA ALA A 583 -0.37 -1.08 21.45
C ALA A 583 0.95 -0.28 21.52
N GLY A 584 1.37 0.35 20.42
CA GLY A 584 2.61 1.12 20.33
C GLY A 584 3.81 0.29 19.84
N ALA A 585 4.97 0.94 19.70
CA ALA A 585 6.13 0.29 19.10
C ALA A 585 6.83 -0.74 20.01
N VAL A 586 6.59 -0.59 21.31
CA VAL A 586 6.99 -1.52 22.37
C VAL A 586 5.78 -1.69 23.27
N SER A 587 5.36 -2.94 23.45
CA SER A 587 4.23 -3.30 24.28
C SER A 587 4.52 -4.60 25.02
N TYR A 588 3.75 -4.91 26.06
CA TYR A 588 3.96 -6.13 26.84
C TYR A 588 2.66 -6.70 27.41
N VAL A 589 2.72 -7.98 27.78
CA VAL A 589 1.67 -8.69 28.51
C VAL A 589 2.32 -9.59 29.57
N MET A 590 1.65 -9.71 30.72
CA MET A 590 2.09 -10.57 31.82
C MET A 590 1.27 -11.85 31.84
N VAL A 591 1.87 -12.99 31.49
CA VAL A 591 1.20 -14.30 31.47
C VAL A 591 1.51 -15.05 32.77
N SER A 592 0.49 -15.52 33.48
CA SER A 592 0.68 -16.29 34.71
C SER A 592 1.48 -17.57 34.47
N ALA A 593 2.37 -17.93 35.41
CA ALA A 593 3.17 -19.16 35.31
C ALA A 593 2.33 -20.44 35.20
N THR A 594 1.10 -20.45 35.74
CA THR A 594 0.17 -21.58 35.61
C THR A 594 -0.29 -21.83 34.17
N LYS A 595 -0.12 -20.85 33.28
CA LYS A 595 -0.47 -20.93 31.85
C LYS A 595 0.73 -21.19 30.95
N VAL A 596 1.87 -21.65 31.51
CA VAL A 596 3.11 -21.92 30.75
C VAL A 596 2.86 -22.84 29.57
N GLU A 597 2.03 -23.87 29.72
CA GLU A 597 1.74 -24.83 28.66
C GLU A 597 1.05 -24.18 27.46
N GLY A 598 0.05 -23.31 27.71
CA GLY A 598 -0.61 -22.55 26.68
C GLY A 598 0.37 -21.60 25.96
N LEU A 599 1.23 -20.92 26.72
CA LEU A 599 2.24 -20.02 26.17
C LEU A 599 3.27 -20.78 25.32
N SER A 600 3.77 -21.92 25.81
CA SER A 600 4.70 -22.79 25.10
C SER A 600 4.10 -23.30 23.79
N ASN A 601 2.84 -23.72 23.78
CA ASN A 601 2.17 -24.16 22.55
C ASN A 601 2.11 -23.06 21.49
N ILE A 602 1.77 -21.83 21.90
CA ILE A 602 1.71 -20.67 21.00
C ILE A 602 3.09 -20.36 20.42
N LEU A 603 4.11 -20.24 21.27
CA LEU A 603 5.48 -19.88 20.86
C LEU A 603 6.12 -20.99 20.01
N PHE A 604 5.88 -22.26 20.36
CA PHE A 604 6.38 -23.40 19.60
C PHE A 604 5.77 -23.45 18.19
N SER A 605 4.48 -23.14 18.05
CA SER A 605 3.81 -23.05 16.75
C SER A 605 4.28 -21.86 15.92
N ALA A 606 4.55 -20.71 16.55
CA ALA A 606 5.00 -19.50 15.88
C ALA A 606 6.43 -19.60 15.33
N ARG A 607 7.25 -20.49 15.89
CA ARG A 607 8.66 -20.71 15.51
C ARG A 607 8.89 -20.99 14.03
N ASP A 608 8.00 -21.75 13.39
CA ASP A 608 8.15 -22.10 11.97
C ASP A 608 7.81 -20.93 11.04
N LEU A 609 7.33 -19.80 11.59
CA LEU A 609 7.01 -18.57 10.87
C LEU A 609 5.91 -18.71 9.82
N LEU A 610 5.08 -19.75 9.96
CA LEU A 610 3.96 -20.08 9.08
C LEU A 610 2.63 -19.58 9.66
N ASN A 611 2.56 -18.33 10.12
CA ASN A 611 1.30 -17.75 10.59
C ASN A 611 0.61 -16.92 9.48
N PHE A 612 -0.45 -17.48 8.94
CA PHE A 612 -1.23 -16.90 7.85
C PHE A 612 -2.56 -16.28 8.31
N TYR A 613 -2.89 -16.42 9.59
CA TYR A 613 -4.05 -15.74 10.16
C TYR A 613 -3.67 -14.32 10.63
N PRO A 614 -4.55 -13.33 10.44
CA PRO A 614 -4.30 -11.98 10.92
C PRO A 614 -4.03 -11.94 12.43
N TYR A 615 -2.84 -11.47 12.81
CA TYR A 615 -2.42 -11.26 14.20
C TYR A 615 -2.53 -12.48 15.15
N GLU A 616 -2.67 -13.70 14.62
CA GLU A 616 -3.14 -14.85 15.42
C GLU A 616 -2.24 -15.18 16.62
N THR A 617 -0.92 -15.16 16.45
CA THR A 617 0.00 -15.41 17.58
C THR A 617 -0.25 -14.44 18.73
N LEU A 618 -0.50 -13.17 18.41
CA LEU A 618 -0.67 -12.10 19.38
C LEU A 618 -2.04 -12.17 20.04
N ILE A 619 -3.11 -12.44 19.27
CA ILE A 619 -4.45 -12.73 19.80
C ILE A 619 -4.42 -13.89 20.81
N LYS A 620 -3.74 -14.99 20.46
CA LYS A 620 -3.64 -16.16 21.35
C LYS A 620 -2.89 -15.84 22.64
N ILE A 621 -1.87 -14.98 22.60
CA ILE A 621 -1.15 -14.53 23.80
C ILE A 621 -2.06 -13.66 24.67
N GLU A 622 -2.78 -12.70 24.10
CA GLU A 622 -3.72 -11.86 24.86
C GLU A 622 -4.81 -12.70 25.54
N ALA A 623 -5.30 -13.75 24.88
CA ALA A 623 -6.28 -14.67 25.46
C ALA A 623 -5.76 -15.43 26.70
N LEU A 624 -4.44 -15.54 26.89
CA LEU A 624 -3.86 -16.09 28.11
C LEU A 624 -3.83 -15.08 29.26
N SER A 625 -4.01 -13.78 29.01
CA SER A 625 -3.93 -12.74 30.04
C SER A 625 -4.79 -11.53 29.69
N HIS A 626 -4.19 -10.35 29.55
CA HIS A 626 -4.80 -9.09 29.19
C HIS A 626 -4.23 -8.59 27.84
N GLN A 627 -4.84 -7.52 27.29
CA GLN A 627 -4.35 -6.88 26.06
C GLN A 627 -2.93 -6.32 26.23
N PHE A 628 -2.17 -6.24 25.13
CA PHE A 628 -0.82 -5.67 25.16
C PHE A 628 -0.83 -4.21 25.68
N LYS A 629 -0.09 -3.97 26.76
CA LYS A 629 0.08 -2.64 27.36
C LYS A 629 1.29 -1.95 26.75
N LYS A 630 1.12 -0.69 26.34
CA LYS A 630 2.20 0.14 25.80
C LYS A 630 3.26 0.44 26.86
N VAL A 631 4.53 0.52 26.44
CA VAL A 631 5.61 1.13 27.23
C VAL A 631 5.82 2.58 26.74
N PRO A 632 5.21 3.59 27.38
CA PRO A 632 5.14 4.95 26.83
C PRO A 632 6.49 5.68 26.84
N ALA A 633 7.36 5.36 27.81
CA ALA A 633 8.68 5.95 27.94
C ALA A 633 9.61 5.65 26.74
N ILE A 634 9.33 4.59 25.96
CA ILE A 634 10.19 4.19 24.83
C ILE A 634 9.67 4.73 23.51
N LYS A 635 10.54 5.47 22.81
CA LYS A 635 10.33 5.96 21.45
C LYS A 635 11.22 5.19 20.48
N LEU A 636 10.59 4.53 19.51
CA LEU A 636 11.29 3.95 18.36
C LEU A 636 11.00 4.77 17.11
N GLU A 637 12.06 5.06 16.34
CA GLU A 637 11.90 5.65 15.01
C GLU A 637 11.17 4.67 14.09
N PRO A 638 10.26 5.17 13.24
CA PRO A 638 9.71 4.37 12.17
C PRO A 638 10.84 3.76 11.32
N PRO A 639 10.62 2.56 10.79
CA PRO A 639 11.60 1.91 9.95
C PRO A 639 11.85 2.71 8.67
N THR A 640 13.11 2.92 8.31
CA THR A 640 13.51 3.64 7.08
C THR A 640 13.41 2.77 5.83
N THR A 641 13.28 1.45 6.00
CA THR A 641 13.19 0.44 4.95
C THR A 641 12.23 -0.68 5.36
N ASN A 642 11.62 -1.37 4.39
CA ASN A 642 10.76 -2.53 4.64
C ASN A 642 11.57 -3.79 5.04
N ASN A 643 12.48 -3.71 6.02
CA ASN A 643 13.39 -4.79 6.45
C ASN A 643 13.03 -5.40 7.82
N TYR A 644 11.74 -5.49 8.14
CA TYR A 644 11.21 -5.79 9.48
C TYR A 644 11.73 -7.09 10.11
N GLY A 645 11.94 -8.12 9.31
CA GLY A 645 12.48 -9.40 9.75
C GLY A 645 13.88 -9.32 10.37
N VAL A 646 14.74 -8.39 9.94
CA VAL A 646 16.04 -8.17 10.60
C VAL A 646 15.97 -7.00 11.57
N SER A 647 15.40 -5.86 11.16
CA SER A 647 15.42 -4.67 12.00
C SER A 647 14.52 -4.76 13.24
N GLY A 648 13.44 -5.55 13.18
CA GLY A 648 12.60 -5.85 14.35
C GLY A 648 13.35 -6.66 15.40
N ILE A 649 14.09 -7.70 14.98
CA ILE A 649 14.88 -8.54 15.88
C ILE A 649 16.11 -7.81 16.41
N GLU A 650 16.80 -7.04 15.56
CA GLU A 650 17.88 -6.13 15.94
C GLU A 650 17.41 -5.15 17.04
N THR A 651 16.27 -4.51 16.84
CA THR A 651 15.72 -3.55 17.81
C THR A 651 15.23 -4.24 19.07
N SER A 652 14.73 -5.48 18.99
CA SER A 652 14.38 -6.29 20.16
C SER A 652 15.61 -6.62 21.00
N LEU A 653 16.69 -7.08 20.38
CA LEU A 653 17.95 -7.34 21.09
C LEU A 653 18.51 -6.07 21.72
N ARG A 654 18.51 -4.94 20.99
CA ARG A 654 18.91 -3.63 21.55
C ARG A 654 18.06 -3.25 22.76
N LEU A 655 16.76 -3.50 22.73
CA LEU A 655 15.84 -3.21 23.83
C LEU A 655 16.07 -4.15 25.03
N ILE A 656 16.36 -5.44 24.79
CA ILE A 656 16.76 -6.39 25.84
C ILE A 656 18.03 -5.92 26.54
N LEU A 657 19.06 -5.56 25.79
CA LEU A 657 20.33 -5.07 26.35
C LEU A 657 20.15 -3.75 27.11
N PHE A 658 19.28 -2.87 26.61
CA PHE A 658 18.88 -1.69 27.34
C PHE A 658 18.21 -2.08 28.67
N ASN A 659 17.22 -2.98 28.67
CA ASN A 659 16.52 -3.43 29.88
C ASN A 659 17.45 -4.09 30.90
N CYS A 660 18.52 -4.72 30.44
CA CYS A 660 19.54 -5.27 31.33
C CYS A 660 20.28 -4.15 32.07
N ASN A 661 20.59 -3.04 31.39
CA ASN A 661 21.32 -1.91 31.97
C ASN A 661 20.42 -1.00 32.81
N ASP A 662 19.25 -0.65 32.27
CA ASP A 662 18.28 0.26 32.86
C ASP A 662 16.89 -0.38 32.73
N CYS A 663 16.22 -0.62 33.87
CA CYS A 663 14.91 -1.29 33.89
C CYS A 663 13.87 -0.47 33.11
N LEU A 664 13.33 -1.04 32.02
CA LEU A 664 12.35 -0.38 31.16
C LEU A 664 11.06 0.01 31.88
N PHE A 665 10.73 -0.70 32.95
CA PHE A 665 9.49 -0.56 33.71
C PHE A 665 9.59 0.42 34.87
N GLU A 666 10.79 0.94 35.14
CA GLU A 666 11.05 1.97 36.17
C GLU A 666 11.26 3.36 35.55
N LEU A 667 11.16 3.46 34.21
CA LEU A 667 11.28 4.72 33.50
C LEU A 667 10.06 5.61 33.73
N ASP A 668 10.29 6.91 33.95
CA ASP A 668 9.21 7.90 33.96
C ASP A 668 8.61 8.03 32.55
N ASP A 669 7.28 7.95 32.47
CA ASP A 669 6.46 8.08 31.26
C ASP A 669 6.79 9.34 30.44
N CYS A 670 7.29 10.41 31.07
CA CYS A 670 7.66 11.66 30.42
C CYS A 670 9.02 11.61 29.69
N SER A 671 9.87 10.62 29.98
CA SER A 671 11.29 10.59 29.60
C SER A 671 11.57 10.45 28.10
N LYS A 672 10.62 9.88 27.32
CA LYS A 672 10.70 9.68 25.84
C LYS A 672 12.10 9.24 25.35
N ILE A 673 12.60 8.13 25.89
CA ILE A 673 13.93 7.58 25.64
C ILE A 673 13.97 6.83 24.31
N THR A 674 15.05 6.99 23.55
CA THR A 674 15.37 6.15 22.37
C THR A 674 16.52 5.23 22.74
N PRO A 675 16.29 3.92 22.94
CA PRO A 675 17.36 2.96 23.26
C PRO A 675 18.47 3.02 22.21
N THR A 676 19.73 2.97 22.63
CA THR A 676 20.89 2.91 21.72
C THR A 676 21.71 1.68 22.07
N TRP A 677 22.54 1.21 21.13
CA TRP A 677 23.46 0.09 21.40
C TRP A 677 24.46 0.41 22.50
N ASN A 678 24.84 1.68 22.63
CA ASN A 678 25.66 2.20 23.70
C ASN A 678 25.43 3.72 23.80
N SER A 679 24.89 4.20 24.92
CA SER A 679 24.56 5.62 25.10
C SER A 679 25.79 6.54 25.18
N LYS A 680 26.96 5.98 25.51
CA LYS A 680 28.23 6.72 25.64
C LYS A 680 29.00 6.77 24.32
N HIS A 681 28.62 5.98 23.31
CA HIS A 681 29.35 5.92 22.04
C HIS A 681 28.71 6.81 20.96
N LYS A 682 29.51 7.74 20.41
CA LYS A 682 29.10 8.56 19.27
C LYS A 682 28.83 7.66 18.05
N ASN A 683 27.63 7.70 17.51
CA ASN A 683 27.20 6.86 16.38
C ASN A 683 27.23 5.33 16.66
N ALA A 684 26.70 4.91 17.82
CA ALA A 684 26.65 3.51 18.25
C ALA A 684 26.08 2.52 17.20
N THR A 685 25.11 2.93 16.37
CA THR A 685 24.56 2.08 15.31
C THR A 685 25.58 1.71 14.25
N PHE A 686 26.43 2.67 13.83
CA PHE A 686 27.48 2.38 12.85
C PHE A 686 28.54 1.44 13.42
N GLU A 687 28.90 1.61 14.69
CA GLU A 687 29.85 0.72 15.37
C GLU A 687 29.27 -0.70 15.53
N MET A 688 27.98 -0.83 15.88
CA MET A 688 27.29 -2.13 15.85
C MET A 688 27.37 -2.79 14.47
N GLN A 689 27.08 -2.04 13.40
CA GLN A 689 27.15 -2.57 12.02
C GLN A 689 28.56 -3.04 11.63
N LYS A 690 29.60 -2.33 12.08
CA LYS A 690 31.00 -2.72 11.90
C LYS A 690 31.33 -4.02 12.65
N ARG A 691 30.86 -4.15 13.90
CA ARG A 691 31.06 -5.37 14.71
C ARG A 691 30.28 -6.56 14.14
N PHE A 692 29.09 -6.32 13.61
CA PHE A 692 28.30 -7.32 12.90
C PHE A 692 29.03 -7.85 11.65
N LEU A 693 29.59 -6.96 10.83
CA LEU A 693 30.45 -7.34 9.70
C LEU A 693 31.63 -8.20 10.16
N HIS A 694 32.34 -7.80 11.22
CA HIS A 694 33.46 -8.57 11.75
C HIS A 694 33.02 -9.96 12.22
N ALA A 695 31.86 -10.06 12.87
CA ALA A 695 31.29 -11.34 13.29
C ALA A 695 30.93 -12.25 12.10
N MET A 696 30.47 -11.69 10.98
CA MET A 696 30.17 -12.49 9.78
C MET A 696 31.40 -13.02 9.04
N LYS A 697 32.55 -12.35 9.15
CA LYS A 697 33.77 -12.78 8.47
C LYS A 697 34.26 -14.14 8.98
N GLU A 698 34.69 -14.98 8.06
CA GLU A 698 35.17 -16.34 8.31
C GLU A 698 36.49 -16.60 7.57
N HIS A 699 36.86 -17.87 7.35
CA HIS A 699 38.12 -18.25 6.70
C HIS A 699 38.18 -17.92 5.20
N ASN A 700 37.03 -17.79 4.53
CA ASN A 700 36.99 -17.47 3.09
C ASN A 700 37.40 -16.01 2.84
N ARG A 701 38.60 -15.83 2.29
CA ARG A 701 39.20 -14.52 2.03
C ARG A 701 38.43 -13.69 1.00
N GLU A 702 37.88 -14.32 -0.03
CA GLU A 702 37.13 -13.62 -1.08
C GLU A 702 35.79 -13.13 -0.57
N TRP A 703 35.07 -13.96 0.18
CA TRP A 703 33.81 -13.55 0.84
C TRP A 703 34.05 -12.36 1.76
N ASN A 704 35.13 -12.38 2.54
CA ASN A 704 35.46 -11.27 3.44
C ASN A 704 35.69 -9.96 2.68
N LYS A 705 36.39 -9.99 1.52
CA LYS A 705 36.57 -8.83 0.64
C LYS A 705 35.21 -8.33 0.11
N ASN A 706 34.34 -9.24 -0.33
CA ASN A 706 33.00 -8.89 -0.79
C ASN A 706 32.12 -8.28 0.31
N PHE A 707 32.22 -8.77 1.55
CA PHE A 707 31.52 -8.16 2.67
C PHE A 707 32.05 -6.75 2.99
N ASP A 708 33.37 -6.53 2.88
CA ASP A 708 33.96 -5.19 3.04
C ASP A 708 33.52 -4.21 1.94
N TYR A 709 33.33 -4.71 0.72
CA TYR A 709 32.79 -3.97 -0.41
C TYR A 709 31.34 -3.52 -0.13
N VAL A 710 30.48 -4.44 0.33
CA VAL A 710 29.09 -4.11 0.71
C VAL A 710 29.07 -3.11 1.88
N PHE A 711 29.95 -3.26 2.86
CA PHE A 711 30.07 -2.30 3.96
C PHE A 711 30.55 -0.91 3.49
N GLY A 712 31.19 -0.82 2.33
CA GLY A 712 31.52 0.44 1.64
C GLY A 712 30.29 1.35 1.45
N TYR A 713 29.12 0.80 1.13
CA TYR A 713 27.87 1.56 1.05
C TYR A 713 27.47 2.20 2.38
N CYS A 714 27.65 1.46 3.48
CA CYS A 714 27.36 1.98 4.81
C CYS A 714 28.34 3.11 5.20
N ARG A 715 29.63 2.96 4.85
CA ARG A 715 30.64 4.01 5.06
C ARG A 715 30.31 5.27 4.26
N PHE A 716 30.02 5.12 2.96
CA PHE A 716 29.61 6.21 2.08
C PHE A 716 28.35 6.95 2.57
N ARG A 717 27.32 6.20 2.98
CA ARG A 717 26.09 6.77 3.55
C ARG A 717 26.38 7.63 4.78
N ASN A 718 27.22 7.14 5.70
CA ASN A 718 27.51 7.82 6.96
C ASN A 718 28.44 9.02 6.78
N SER A 719 29.43 8.94 5.88
CA SER A 719 30.34 10.06 5.64
C SER A 719 29.57 11.27 5.09
N ILE A 720 28.73 11.08 4.07
CA ILE A 720 27.91 12.19 3.52
C ILE A 720 26.94 12.75 4.55
N TYR A 721 26.30 11.89 5.35
CA TYR A 721 25.37 12.36 6.38
C TYR A 721 26.09 13.22 7.44
N ALA A 722 27.31 12.85 7.82
CA ALA A 722 28.14 13.65 8.73
C ALA A 722 28.52 15.02 8.12
N HIS A 723 28.87 15.07 6.83
CA HIS A 723 29.19 16.33 6.13
C HIS A 723 27.94 17.22 5.97
N ALA A 724 26.77 16.64 5.69
CA ALA A 724 25.50 17.36 5.57
C ALA A 724 25.08 18.03 6.90
N GLN A 725 25.29 17.34 8.03
CA GLN A 725 25.04 17.89 9.36
C GLN A 725 26.02 19.04 9.71
N GLN A 726 27.30 18.89 9.38
CA GLN A 726 28.32 19.91 9.62
C GLN A 726 28.12 21.18 8.78
N SER A 727 27.57 21.05 7.56
CA SER A 727 27.31 22.15 6.63
C SER A 727 25.94 22.82 6.80
N GLY A 728 25.17 22.48 7.84
CA GLY A 728 23.86 23.08 8.13
C GLY A 728 22.80 22.82 7.04
N SER A 729 22.92 21.71 6.32
CA SER A 729 22.01 21.34 5.25
C SER A 729 20.98 20.30 5.69
N SER A 730 19.73 20.47 5.26
CA SER A 730 18.68 19.51 5.53
C SER A 730 18.67 18.41 4.45
N LEU A 731 19.49 17.38 4.61
CA LEU A 731 19.38 16.18 3.78
C LEU A 731 18.16 15.36 4.23
N ASN A 732 17.22 15.11 3.32
CA ASN A 732 16.09 14.25 3.63
C ASN A 732 16.57 12.81 3.87
N LYS A 733 16.48 12.33 5.12
CA LYS A 733 16.93 11.00 5.56
C LYS A 733 16.27 9.88 4.74
N VAL A 734 14.98 9.99 4.41
CA VAL A 734 14.25 8.93 3.70
C VAL A 734 14.71 8.83 2.24
N GLU A 735 14.84 9.98 1.58
CA GLU A 735 15.32 10.07 0.20
C GLU A 735 16.77 9.59 0.08
N TRP A 736 17.63 9.98 1.02
CA TRP A 736 19.01 9.51 1.06
C TRP A 736 19.12 7.99 1.17
N TYR A 737 18.34 7.38 2.08
CA TYR A 737 18.28 5.92 2.19
C TYR A 737 17.67 5.26 0.95
N ARG A 738 16.81 5.95 0.19
CA ARG A 738 16.29 5.45 -1.09
C ARG A 738 17.40 5.41 -2.14
N ASN A 739 18.17 6.46 -2.27
CA ASN A 739 19.23 6.58 -3.27
C ASN A 739 20.35 5.55 -3.03
N ILE A 740 20.80 5.39 -1.79
CA ILE A 740 21.81 4.37 -1.42
C ILE A 740 21.33 2.95 -1.75
N ARG A 741 20.04 2.66 -1.56
CA ARG A 741 19.46 1.34 -1.92
C ARG A 741 19.37 1.13 -3.42
N SER A 742 19.04 2.16 -4.17
CA SER A 742 19.04 2.10 -5.64
C SER A 742 20.44 1.76 -6.15
N LEU A 743 21.45 2.45 -5.62
CA LEU A 743 22.85 2.22 -5.94
C LEU A 743 23.34 0.80 -5.59
N TYR A 744 22.86 0.22 -4.48
CA TYR A 744 23.16 -1.18 -4.14
C TYR A 744 22.49 -2.17 -5.08
N ARG A 745 21.22 -1.91 -5.45
CA ARG A 745 20.42 -2.80 -6.31
C ARG A 745 20.97 -2.86 -7.73
N GLU A 746 21.36 -1.72 -8.27
CA GLU A 746 21.83 -1.62 -9.66
C GLU A 746 23.32 -1.86 -9.82
N ASP A 747 24.06 -2.09 -8.75
CA ASP A 747 25.48 -2.41 -8.83
C ASP A 747 25.72 -3.74 -9.59
N PRO A 748 26.35 -3.68 -10.79
CA PRO A 748 26.60 -4.87 -11.59
C PRO A 748 27.54 -5.84 -10.89
N TYR A 749 28.50 -5.36 -10.09
CA TYR A 749 29.41 -6.23 -9.34
C TYR A 749 28.67 -7.07 -8.29
N ILE A 750 27.66 -6.49 -7.61
CA ILE A 750 26.81 -7.23 -6.67
C ILE A 750 26.10 -8.39 -7.38
N LYS A 751 25.53 -8.15 -8.56
CA LYS A 751 24.85 -9.20 -9.36
C LYS A 751 25.84 -10.31 -9.76
N VAL A 752 27.07 -9.96 -10.13
CA VAL A 752 28.12 -10.91 -10.54
C VAL A 752 28.55 -11.82 -9.39
N ILE A 753 28.90 -11.25 -8.23
CA ILE A 753 29.39 -12.06 -7.09
C ILE A 753 28.30 -12.95 -6.50
N LEU A 754 27.02 -12.56 -6.59
CA LEU A 754 25.90 -13.42 -6.18
C LEU A 754 25.80 -14.66 -7.07
N ASN A 755 25.91 -14.50 -8.39
CA ASN A 755 25.85 -15.61 -9.34
C ASN A 755 27.06 -16.55 -9.23
N ARG A 756 28.22 -16.06 -8.79
CA ARG A 756 29.46 -16.84 -8.64
C ARG A 756 29.71 -17.36 -7.22
N GLY A 757 28.70 -17.31 -6.34
CA GLY A 757 28.83 -17.79 -4.96
C GLY A 757 29.95 -17.12 -4.15
N GLY A 758 30.15 -15.83 -4.43
CA GLY A 758 31.12 -14.98 -3.75
C GLY A 758 32.54 -15.07 -4.30
N SER A 759 32.75 -15.79 -5.40
CA SER A 759 34.04 -15.81 -6.08
C SER A 759 34.26 -14.50 -6.83
N ILE A 760 35.45 -13.92 -6.68
CA ILE A 760 35.81 -12.65 -7.33
C ILE A 760 36.23 -12.93 -8.78
N PRO A 761 35.62 -12.30 -9.80
CA PRO A 761 36.01 -12.52 -11.18
C PRO A 761 37.46 -12.06 -11.44
N PRO A 762 38.23 -12.78 -12.27
CA PRO A 762 39.61 -12.42 -12.57
C PRO A 762 39.72 -11.23 -13.53
N ALA A 763 38.72 -11.02 -14.40
CA ALA A 763 38.67 -9.96 -15.40
C ALA A 763 37.20 -9.64 -15.78
N VAL A 764 36.99 -8.54 -16.51
CA VAL A 764 35.69 -8.21 -17.12
C VAL A 764 35.47 -9.10 -18.34
N ASP A 765 34.33 -9.79 -18.38
CA ASP A 765 33.95 -10.71 -19.46
C ASP A 765 32.59 -10.33 -20.06
N GLU A 766 32.16 -11.05 -21.09
CA GLU A 766 30.92 -10.78 -21.83
C GLU A 766 29.67 -10.80 -20.93
N GLN A 767 29.63 -11.71 -19.94
CA GLN A 767 28.52 -11.79 -18.99
C GLN A 767 28.46 -10.55 -18.08
N ILE A 768 29.61 -10.05 -17.64
CA ILE A 768 29.70 -8.82 -16.85
C ILE A 768 29.30 -7.61 -17.71
N THR A 769 29.79 -7.53 -18.95
CA THR A 769 29.43 -6.49 -19.92
C THR A 769 27.93 -6.42 -20.16
N GLU A 770 27.25 -7.56 -20.31
CA GLU A 770 25.79 -7.61 -20.45
C GLU A 770 25.06 -7.01 -19.22
N LYS A 771 25.57 -7.25 -18.01
CA LYS A 771 25.00 -6.66 -16.79
C LYS A 771 25.21 -5.15 -16.73
N ILE A 772 26.36 -4.66 -17.19
CA ILE A 772 26.65 -3.23 -17.27
C ILE A 772 25.71 -2.55 -18.29
N LEU A 773 25.54 -3.13 -19.47
CA LEU A 773 24.63 -2.63 -20.51
C LEU A 773 23.17 -2.56 -20.02
N LYS A 774 22.72 -3.52 -19.20
CA LYS A 774 21.39 -3.47 -18.59
C LYS A 774 21.19 -2.31 -17.62
N VAL A 775 22.25 -1.79 -17.01
CA VAL A 775 22.19 -0.62 -16.11
C VAL A 775 22.12 0.67 -16.93
N ALA A 776 22.84 0.75 -18.04
CA ALA A 776 22.93 1.96 -18.88
C ALA A 776 21.91 2.05 -20.03
N GLU A 777 21.13 0.99 -20.27
CA GLU A 777 20.33 0.74 -21.47
C GLU A 777 21.17 0.62 -22.76
N ALA A 778 20.65 -0.11 -23.77
CA ALA A 778 21.39 -0.36 -24.99
C ALA A 778 21.54 0.93 -25.85
N PRO A 779 22.60 1.04 -26.68
CA PRO A 779 22.73 2.13 -27.64
C PRO A 779 21.49 2.27 -28.53
N GLY A 780 21.04 3.50 -28.75
CA GLY A 780 19.87 3.81 -29.60
C GLY A 780 18.51 3.74 -28.89
N THR A 781 18.46 3.23 -27.64
CA THR A 781 17.20 3.04 -26.91
C THR A 781 17.14 3.83 -25.60
N LEU A 782 16.00 4.41 -25.25
CA LEU A 782 15.76 5.00 -23.94
C LEU A 782 14.37 4.61 -23.43
N TYR A 783 14.26 4.16 -22.17
CA TYR A 783 13.01 3.63 -21.60
C TYR A 783 12.42 2.48 -22.45
N GLN A 784 13.30 1.63 -22.98
CA GLN A 784 12.94 0.50 -23.87
C GLN A 784 12.26 0.90 -25.19
N ARG A 785 12.38 2.17 -25.61
CA ARG A 785 11.91 2.68 -26.89
C ARG A 785 13.07 3.23 -27.71
N GLU A 786 12.90 3.41 -29.01
CA GLU A 786 13.89 4.15 -29.79
C GLU A 786 14.01 5.57 -29.25
N ILE A 787 15.24 6.08 -29.15
CA ILE A 787 15.48 7.41 -28.56
C ILE A 787 14.78 8.53 -29.34
N SER A 788 14.55 8.33 -30.64
CA SER A 788 13.75 9.16 -31.55
C SER A 788 12.27 9.26 -31.16
N GLU A 789 11.73 8.27 -30.46
CA GLU A 789 10.32 8.19 -30.06
C GLU A 789 10.06 8.71 -28.64
N VAL A 790 11.10 9.04 -27.88
CA VAL A 790 10.97 9.58 -26.51
C VAL A 790 10.75 11.08 -26.52
N ASP A 791 9.82 11.59 -25.72
CA ASP A 791 9.51 13.02 -25.64
C ASP A 791 10.70 13.89 -25.18
N LEU A 792 10.79 15.11 -25.71
CA LEU A 792 11.91 16.03 -25.44
C LEU A 792 12.05 16.36 -23.95
N ALA A 793 10.93 16.51 -23.22
CA ALA A 793 10.94 16.74 -21.78
C ALA A 793 11.52 15.55 -21.00
N ASP A 794 11.22 14.33 -21.45
CA ASP A 794 11.72 13.09 -20.85
C ASP A 794 13.18 12.83 -21.18
N LEU A 795 13.66 13.25 -22.36
CA LEU A 795 15.09 13.27 -22.70
C LEU A 795 15.89 14.19 -21.77
N HIS A 796 15.39 15.40 -21.48
CA HIS A 796 16.04 16.31 -20.53
C HIS A 796 16.03 15.76 -19.10
N ARG A 797 14.92 15.12 -18.68
CA ARG A 797 14.83 14.46 -17.38
C ARG A 797 15.80 13.30 -17.26
N ALA A 798 15.91 12.46 -18.29
CA ALA A 798 16.85 11.35 -18.36
C ALA A 798 18.30 11.84 -18.26
N LEU A 799 18.66 12.88 -19.02
CA LEU A 799 20.00 13.47 -19.01
C LEU A 799 20.38 14.03 -17.63
N LEU A 800 19.44 14.68 -16.93
CA LEU A 800 19.66 15.14 -15.55
C LEU A 800 19.83 13.97 -14.59
N SER A 801 19.01 12.92 -14.73
CA SER A 801 19.08 11.71 -13.90
C SER A 801 20.41 10.97 -14.08
N ILE A 802 20.82 10.72 -15.32
CA ILE A 802 22.08 10.02 -15.64
C ILE A 802 23.29 10.81 -15.12
N ARG A 803 23.32 12.14 -15.27
CA ARG A 803 24.39 12.97 -14.72
C ARG A 803 24.47 12.88 -13.19
N HIS A 804 23.32 12.89 -12.52
CA HIS A 804 23.26 12.70 -11.08
C HIS A 804 23.80 11.32 -10.69
N GLU A 805 23.40 10.28 -11.41
CA GLU A 805 23.83 8.90 -11.19
C GLU A 805 25.34 8.70 -11.40
N ILE A 806 25.92 9.24 -12.49
CA ILE A 806 27.37 9.26 -12.73
C ILE A 806 28.10 9.87 -11.53
N SER A 807 27.70 11.07 -11.08
CA SER A 807 28.31 11.72 -9.91
C SER A 807 28.20 10.82 -8.67
N PHE A 808 27.04 10.20 -8.47
CA PHE A 808 26.75 9.39 -7.30
C PHE A 808 27.57 8.10 -7.24
N ILE A 809 27.67 7.40 -8.37
CA ILE A 809 28.50 6.20 -8.54
C ILE A 809 29.98 6.56 -8.36
N THR A 810 30.44 7.66 -8.97
CA THR A 810 31.81 8.15 -8.87
C THR A 810 32.23 8.38 -7.42
N ASP A 811 31.40 9.09 -6.65
CA ASP A 811 31.71 9.39 -5.25
C ASP A 811 31.74 8.10 -4.40
N ARG A 812 30.81 7.18 -4.65
CA ARG A 812 30.80 5.88 -3.96
C ARG A 812 32.04 5.05 -4.32
N ASN A 813 32.53 5.12 -5.56
CA ASN A 813 33.65 4.29 -6.02
C ASN A 813 34.93 4.54 -5.20
N THR A 814 35.05 5.70 -4.55
CA THR A 814 36.14 6.01 -3.60
C THR A 814 36.23 5.05 -2.40
N TYR A 815 35.15 4.33 -2.09
CA TYR A 815 35.10 3.33 -1.01
C TYR A 815 35.34 1.89 -1.50
N THR A 816 35.55 1.69 -2.81
CA THR A 816 35.83 0.38 -3.42
C THR A 816 37.30 0.02 -3.27
N GLN A 817 37.58 -1.20 -2.79
CA GLN A 817 38.94 -1.69 -2.57
C GLN A 817 39.28 -2.92 -3.43
N ILE A 818 38.29 -3.47 -4.14
CA ILE A 818 38.47 -4.62 -5.02
C ILE A 818 38.76 -4.09 -6.42
N PRO A 819 39.94 -4.37 -7.02
CA PRO A 819 40.32 -3.82 -8.32
C PRO A 819 39.30 -4.11 -9.42
N ILE A 820 38.87 -5.36 -9.57
CA ILE A 820 37.90 -5.73 -10.60
C ILE A 820 36.52 -5.08 -10.41
N ALA A 821 36.08 -4.88 -9.16
CA ALA A 821 34.84 -4.16 -8.89
C ALA A 821 34.94 -2.70 -9.31
N LYS A 822 36.12 -2.10 -9.11
CA LYS A 822 36.40 -0.72 -9.53
C LYS A 822 36.37 -0.61 -11.06
N GLU A 823 37.01 -1.53 -11.77
CA GLU A 823 36.99 -1.60 -13.23
C GLU A 823 35.56 -1.71 -13.77
N ILE A 824 34.74 -2.60 -13.20
CA ILE A 824 33.33 -2.76 -13.56
C ILE A 824 32.52 -1.47 -13.34
N ILE A 825 32.76 -0.78 -12.21
CA ILE A 825 32.11 0.49 -11.91
C ILE A 825 32.54 1.57 -12.91
N ASP A 826 33.84 1.67 -13.19
CA ASP A 826 34.40 2.65 -14.12
C ASP A 826 33.85 2.42 -15.54
N SER A 827 33.78 1.17 -16.00
CA SER A 827 33.09 0.84 -17.26
C SER A 827 31.62 1.23 -17.25
N SER A 828 30.90 1.03 -16.14
CA SER A 828 29.50 1.47 -16.03
C SER A 828 29.35 2.98 -16.13
N ILE A 829 30.30 3.73 -15.55
CA ILE A 829 30.35 5.19 -15.68
C ILE A 829 30.58 5.58 -17.14
N ASP A 830 31.52 4.94 -17.84
CA ASP A 830 31.83 5.22 -19.24
C ASP A 830 30.60 5.00 -20.14
N PHE A 831 29.88 3.89 -19.97
CA PHE A 831 28.62 3.65 -20.70
C PHE A 831 27.54 4.71 -20.43
N LEU A 832 27.37 5.14 -19.17
CA LEU A 832 26.43 6.22 -18.84
C LEU A 832 26.87 7.57 -19.42
N GLN A 833 28.17 7.83 -19.55
CA GLN A 833 28.70 9.01 -20.23
C GLN A 833 28.42 8.97 -21.74
N GLU A 834 28.65 7.83 -22.38
CA GLU A 834 28.27 7.61 -23.79
C GLU A 834 26.78 7.83 -23.99
N LYS A 835 25.95 7.32 -23.07
CA LYS A 835 24.50 7.52 -23.11
C LYS A 835 24.09 8.98 -22.96
N THR A 836 24.80 9.72 -22.11
CA THR A 836 24.63 11.17 -21.98
C THR A 836 24.93 11.89 -23.30
N ILE A 837 25.99 11.48 -24.01
CA ILE A 837 26.34 12.02 -25.33
C ILE A 837 25.26 11.69 -26.36
N GLU A 838 24.75 10.46 -26.36
CA GLU A 838 23.66 10.01 -27.24
C GLU A 838 22.39 10.86 -27.06
N ILE A 839 21.90 10.99 -25.82
CA ILE A 839 20.72 11.80 -25.50
C ILE A 839 20.95 13.27 -25.86
N GLN A 840 22.14 13.81 -25.58
CA GLN A 840 22.46 15.20 -25.92
C GLN A 840 22.49 15.44 -27.43
N LYS A 841 22.96 14.47 -28.22
CA LYS A 841 22.92 14.53 -29.70
C LYS A 841 21.48 14.59 -30.19
N GLU A 842 20.58 13.78 -29.64
CA GLU A 842 19.17 13.75 -30.02
C GLU A 842 18.44 15.04 -29.63
N ILE A 843 18.64 15.54 -28.41
CA ILE A 843 18.12 16.85 -27.98
C ILE A 843 18.60 17.96 -28.93
N ASN A 844 19.88 17.95 -29.30
CA ASN A 844 20.45 18.93 -30.21
C ASN A 844 19.89 18.79 -31.64
N HIS A 845 19.62 17.57 -32.10
CA HIS A 845 19.00 17.30 -33.39
C HIS A 845 17.58 17.91 -33.45
N ARG A 846 16.75 17.66 -32.43
CA ARG A 846 15.38 18.21 -32.37
C ARG A 846 15.35 19.73 -32.19
N ASN A 847 16.23 20.28 -31.34
CA ASN A 847 16.36 21.73 -31.19
C ASN A 847 16.82 22.42 -32.49
N ARG A 848 17.54 21.71 -33.38
CA ARG A 848 17.89 22.20 -34.71
C ARG A 848 16.69 22.16 -35.66
N ILE A 849 15.87 21.11 -35.60
CA ILE A 849 14.62 21.00 -36.39
C ILE A 849 13.63 22.11 -35.98
N GLU A 850 13.39 22.33 -34.69
CA GLU A 850 12.50 23.41 -34.21
C GLU A 850 12.98 24.81 -34.61
N LYS A 851 14.30 25.06 -34.56
CA LYS A 851 14.89 26.31 -35.05
C LYS A 851 14.75 26.47 -36.56
N PHE A 852 14.81 25.37 -37.31
CA PHE A 852 14.59 25.36 -38.76
C PHE A 852 13.13 25.68 -39.10
N ASP A 853 12.17 25.11 -38.36
CA ASP A 853 10.73 25.38 -38.52
C ASP A 853 10.34 26.81 -38.11
N HIS A 854 10.94 27.35 -37.04
CA HIS A 854 10.75 28.77 -36.66
C HIS A 854 11.37 29.73 -37.69
N SER A 855 12.52 29.39 -38.27
CA SER A 855 13.12 30.20 -39.34
C SER A 855 12.30 30.19 -40.64
N ASN A 856 11.56 29.11 -40.90
CA ASN A 856 10.63 28.99 -42.04
C ASN A 856 9.26 29.64 -41.80
N GLN A 857 8.85 29.86 -40.54
CA GLN A 857 7.71 30.72 -40.23
C GLN A 857 8.05 32.21 -40.33
N ILE A 858 9.26 32.60 -39.90
CA ILE A 858 9.74 33.99 -40.02
C ILE A 858 10.02 34.36 -41.49
N SER A 859 10.42 33.41 -42.34
CA SER A 859 10.64 33.66 -43.78
C SER A 859 9.35 33.85 -44.60
N LYS A 860 8.17 33.55 -44.04
CA LYS A 860 6.86 33.72 -44.70
C LYS A 860 6.15 35.05 -44.41
N GLN A 861 6.76 35.96 -43.65
CA GLN A 861 6.29 37.34 -43.52
C GLN A 861 7.41 38.32 -43.89
N TRP A 862 7.58 38.55 -45.20
CA TRP A 862 8.32 39.69 -45.73
C TRP A 862 7.36 40.87 -45.95
N ILE A 863 7.72 42.05 -45.43
CA ILE A 863 7.43 43.35 -46.07
C ILE A 863 8.73 44.19 -46.01
N PRO A 864 9.15 44.84 -47.12
CA PRO A 864 10.48 45.44 -47.25
C PRO A 864 10.57 46.97 -47.01
N LEU A 865 11.82 47.43 -46.78
CA LEU A 865 12.44 48.79 -46.89
C LEU A 865 12.35 49.76 -45.69
N PRO A 866 13.21 50.81 -45.55
CA PRO A 866 14.60 51.03 -46.03
C PRO A 866 15.59 51.74 -45.02
N TRP A 867 16.90 51.51 -45.23
CA TRP A 867 18.04 52.47 -45.17
C TRP A 867 18.76 52.87 -43.84
N HIS A 868 20.09 52.62 -43.91
CA HIS A 868 21.26 53.46 -43.55
C HIS A 868 22.14 53.20 -42.31
N ASN A 869 23.40 52.84 -42.66
CA ASN A 869 24.69 53.43 -42.23
C ASN A 869 25.15 53.21 -40.77
N THR A 870 26.41 52.90 -40.43
CA THR A 870 27.69 52.76 -41.15
C THR A 870 28.74 52.26 -40.13
N SER A 871 29.83 51.68 -40.65
CA SER A 871 31.20 51.63 -40.07
C SER A 871 31.46 50.59 -38.96
N ARG A 872 32.12 49.45 -39.24
CA ARG A 872 33.57 49.21 -39.50
C ARG A 872 34.51 49.66 -38.36
N GLN A 873 35.17 48.70 -37.72
CA GLN A 873 36.62 48.38 -37.85
C GLN A 873 36.98 47.20 -36.92
N ALA A 874 37.43 46.06 -37.47
CA ALA A 874 38.85 45.63 -37.62
C ALA A 874 39.43 45.09 -36.29
N VAL A 875 39.55 43.77 -36.02
CA VAL A 875 40.35 42.67 -36.62
C VAL A 875 41.86 42.74 -36.28
N HIS A 876 42.37 41.57 -35.85
CA HIS A 876 43.77 41.10 -35.64
C HIS A 876 44.35 41.33 -34.22
N THR A 877 45.04 40.38 -33.57
CA THR A 877 45.92 39.30 -34.08
C THR A 877 46.10 38.14 -33.06
N LEU A 878 46.53 36.99 -33.59
CA LEU A 878 46.87 35.69 -32.99
C LEU A 878 48.21 35.60 -32.21
N ALA A 879 48.36 34.47 -31.48
CA ALA A 879 49.59 33.73 -31.09
C ALA A 879 50.36 34.26 -29.84
N THR A 880 50.92 33.48 -28.89
CA THR A 880 51.32 32.06 -28.82
C THR A 880 51.66 31.65 -27.35
N SER A 881 51.68 30.33 -27.11
CA SER A 881 52.11 29.48 -25.96
C SER A 881 53.24 29.91 -24.99
N SER A 882 53.16 29.55 -23.69
CA SER A 882 53.87 28.40 -23.06
C SER A 882 53.72 28.29 -21.52
N GLU A 883 53.66 27.02 -21.07
CA GLU A 883 54.18 26.39 -19.83
C GLU A 883 53.70 26.70 -18.39
N ALA A 884 53.00 25.68 -17.83
CA ALA A 884 53.25 24.92 -16.59
C ALA A 884 53.59 25.62 -15.25
N VAL A 885 52.78 25.37 -14.20
CA VAL A 885 53.03 24.42 -13.08
C VAL A 885 51.91 24.55 -12.04
N ALA A 886 51.54 23.40 -11.46
CA ALA A 886 50.41 23.13 -10.59
C ALA A 886 50.36 23.88 -9.24
N ILE A 887 49.15 24.20 -8.76
CA ILE A 887 48.81 24.10 -7.32
C ILE A 887 47.37 23.55 -7.15
N CYS A 888 47.35 22.40 -6.46
CA CYS A 888 46.29 21.77 -5.68
C CYS A 888 45.10 22.70 -5.30
N SER A 889 43.87 22.38 -5.74
CA SER A 889 42.64 22.90 -5.11
C SER A 889 41.92 21.78 -4.36
N SER A 890 41.55 22.09 -3.12
CA SER A 890 41.29 21.16 -2.03
C SER A 890 40.01 20.32 -2.19
N ARG A 891 40.03 19.15 -1.53
CA ARG A 891 38.97 18.14 -1.40
C ARG A 891 37.63 18.68 -0.82
N GLU A 892 37.58 19.93 -0.37
CA GLU A 892 36.43 20.55 0.31
C GLU A 892 35.42 21.20 -0.67
N ASN A 893 35.85 21.56 -1.90
CA ASN A 893 34.99 22.31 -2.83
C ASN A 893 33.96 21.47 -3.59
N ARG A 894 34.17 20.16 -3.77
CA ARG A 894 33.20 19.28 -4.48
C ARG A 894 31.97 18.96 -3.63
N PHE A 895 32.12 18.79 -2.31
CA PHE A 895 31.00 18.51 -1.41
C PHE A 895 30.05 19.70 -1.25
N SER A 896 30.57 20.94 -1.20
CA SER A 896 29.76 22.16 -1.17
C SER A 896 28.91 22.37 -2.43
N SER A 897 29.40 21.90 -3.58
CA SER A 897 28.66 21.93 -4.85
C SER A 897 27.42 21.01 -4.82
N MET A 898 27.56 19.76 -4.36
CA MET A 898 26.41 18.85 -4.21
C MET A 898 25.34 19.38 -3.25
N LEU A 899 25.77 19.97 -2.14
CA LEU A 899 24.89 20.60 -1.16
C LEU A 899 24.14 21.81 -1.70
N SER A 900 24.80 22.57 -2.58
CA SER A 900 24.19 23.70 -3.28
C SER A 900 23.14 23.23 -4.29
N GLN A 901 23.35 22.09 -4.98
CA GLN A 901 22.38 21.50 -5.91
C GLN A 901 21.13 20.95 -5.20
N VAL A 902 21.28 20.30 -4.04
CA VAL A 902 20.14 19.86 -3.22
C VAL A 902 19.33 21.06 -2.69
N LYS A 903 20.01 22.15 -2.28
CA LYS A 903 19.34 23.41 -1.91
C LYS A 903 18.66 24.09 -3.11
N HIS A 904 19.24 23.98 -4.30
CA HIS A 904 18.66 24.52 -5.53
C HIS A 904 17.40 23.73 -5.93
N GLN A 905 17.41 22.40 -5.80
CA GLN A 905 16.23 21.56 -6.01
C GLN A 905 15.09 21.94 -5.04
N ALA A 906 15.36 22.07 -3.73
CA ALA A 906 14.34 22.48 -2.77
C ALA A 906 13.76 23.89 -3.01
N LYS A 907 14.57 24.82 -3.57
CA LYS A 907 14.12 26.17 -3.94
C LYS A 907 13.41 26.25 -5.29
N VAL A 908 13.73 25.36 -6.24
CA VAL A 908 13.08 25.32 -7.56
C VAL A 908 11.68 24.70 -7.42
N THR A 909 11.50 23.68 -6.57
CA THR A 909 10.16 23.16 -6.25
C THR A 909 9.28 24.15 -5.48
N SER A 910 9.87 25.14 -4.79
CA SER A 910 9.11 26.19 -4.09
C SER A 910 8.92 27.47 -4.90
N LYS A 911 9.73 27.73 -5.93
CA LYS A 911 9.61 28.91 -6.80
C LYS A 911 8.71 28.69 -8.01
N ASP A 912 8.55 27.45 -8.47
CA ASP A 912 7.59 27.12 -9.54
C ASP A 912 6.13 27.08 -9.06
N LEU A 913 5.88 27.28 -7.75
CA LEU A 913 4.54 27.41 -7.16
C LEU A 913 4.19 28.84 -6.69
N ALA A 914 5.04 29.84 -6.95
CA ALA A 914 4.80 31.21 -6.48
C ALA A 914 5.26 32.30 -7.46
N ARG A 915 4.44 32.56 -8.50
CA ARG A 915 4.21 33.85 -9.23
C ARG A 915 3.69 33.54 -10.65
N LYS A 916 2.52 33.98 -11.13
CA LYS A 916 1.63 35.11 -10.79
C LYS A 916 0.18 34.80 -11.24
N PRO A 917 -0.84 35.41 -10.60
CA PRO A 917 -1.90 36.08 -11.31
C PRO A 917 -1.60 37.59 -11.33
N ALA A 918 -1.60 38.19 -12.51
CA ALA A 918 -1.86 39.61 -12.65
C ALA A 918 -2.13 39.92 -14.12
N ILE A 919 -3.04 40.89 -14.34
CA ILE A 919 -3.38 41.64 -15.56
C ILE A 919 -4.84 41.30 -15.96
N ASN A 920 -5.83 42.19 -15.88
CA ASN A 920 -5.80 43.65 -15.90
C ASN A 920 -7.03 44.28 -15.22
N GLU A 921 -6.79 45.37 -14.52
CA GLU A 921 -7.77 46.44 -14.33
C GLU A 921 -7.16 47.69 -14.97
N LEU A 922 -7.76 48.13 -16.07
CA LEU A 922 -7.72 49.50 -16.59
C LEU A 922 -9.09 49.70 -17.24
N LYS A 923 -10.12 50.05 -16.44
CA LYS A 923 -10.54 51.43 -16.06
C LYS A 923 -10.80 52.27 -17.30
N ARG A 924 -12.04 52.75 -17.47
CA ARG A 924 -12.46 53.47 -18.68
C ARG A 924 -12.41 52.53 -19.90
N GLN A 925 -13.53 52.09 -20.44
CA GLN A 925 -14.94 52.31 -20.10
C GLN A 925 -15.61 50.97 -19.84
#